data_AF-A0A6C0IK47-F1
#
_entry.id   AF-A0A6C0IK47-F1
#
_cell.length_a   1.000
_cell.length_b   1.000
_cell.length_c   1.000
_cell.angle_alpha   90.00
_cell.angle_beta   90.00
_cell.angle_gamma   90.00
#
_symmetry.space_group_name_H-M   'P 1'
#
loop_
_entity.id
_entity.type
_entity.pdbx_description
1 polymer ?
#
loop_
_entity_poly.entity_id
_entity_poly.type
_entity_poly.pdbx_seq_one_letter_code
_entity_poly.pdbx_strand_id
1 'polypeptide(L)'
;MDLTQRKLTKAEWTSIEVPVSADETRINELICAGYHNVNLVRNPTLSLLKYMKIAFSEQIDTYLFVHYLQPTLKALNKDIEFPFKEMKSNEQTMKKADLIRLNNTDKQLHDQKDKSFLFEFVLLDLVVKMFDEYAKNNYDAYYTLKVLLTYKVELVNQNLVTAISVILEAISKHIDLAELVYRGQKIIEQNPYLLKYADETLYEHQKQLFTLCKSPQPKLILYIAPTGTGKTLSPLGLADKHRVIFVCAARHVGLALAKAAVSAHKKVAFAFGCNDAEDIRLHYYAAKEYSVNKKSGGIGKVDNSVGDKVEIMISDIQSYLPAMYYMLAFNPKEKIILYWDEPTITLDYKEHEFHKIIQENWTKNIIPNVVLSSATLPQRSELVETINDFSGKFDQADIHEIVSYDCKKTIPLINKEGFTEMPHYLSADYTEIQKIVKHCLIYKTLLRYIDLGEAVKFIKYVTQHDLHIQNKDKEKEKTNRFIVNERLTLALQFPTIDLINMNNLKLYYLNLLGNIQPSHWPAIYAHLLEKRLVKQPSNIHVVTKDAHTLTDGPTIFLADNVDKIAQFYIQSANIPDNIASDIKKAIDFNSALNVKIARATKDFEDGTKKDEGKEKKAGNIDRMDPEMKQKMQEIQKLQAAIKMIVLSPQYIPNTTEHLYKYAPRVYNNVDDLKNKPFTSNVSEDYVEKIMQIDDIEDHWKLLLMMGIGVFTTHKSDRYTELMKSLVQEQKLYLIIASSDFIYGTNYQFCHGYISKDLGHMSQEKCIQSMGRVGRNKLQHDYSIRFRENDLILKLFTKEENKPEVINMNLLFNENTF
;
A
#
# COMPACT_ATOMS: atom_id res chain seq x y z
N MET A 1 0.97 6.65 22.04
CA MET A 1 2.04 6.83 21.04
C MET A 1 2.85 8.05 21.43
N ASP A 2 4.19 8.03 21.37
CA ASP A 2 4.98 9.26 21.58
C ASP A 2 5.09 10.01 20.23
N LEU A 3 4.30 11.08 20.10
CA LEU A 3 4.33 11.96 18.93
C LEU A 3 5.36 13.09 19.09
N THR A 4 5.96 13.25 20.27
CA THR A 4 7.03 14.22 20.50
C THR A 4 8.27 13.75 19.76
N GLN A 5 8.71 14.54 18.78
CA GLN A 5 9.85 14.14 17.96
C GLN A 5 11.15 14.80 18.43
N ARG A 6 12.23 14.06 18.28
CA ARG A 6 13.61 14.47 18.53
C ARG A 6 14.31 14.64 17.18
N LYS A 7 15.44 15.32 17.20
CA LYS A 7 16.33 15.48 16.04
C LYS A 7 16.74 14.11 15.47
N LEU A 8 17.03 14.09 14.17
CA LEU A 8 17.45 12.88 13.46
C LEU A 8 18.72 12.28 14.06
N THR A 9 18.70 10.97 14.22
CA THR A 9 19.88 10.18 14.57
C THR A 9 20.81 10.02 13.37
N LYS A 10 22.07 9.68 13.62
CA LYS A 10 23.05 9.39 12.56
C LYS A 10 22.60 8.23 11.66
N ALA A 11 21.96 7.21 12.22
CA ALA A 11 21.44 6.07 11.48
C ALA A 11 20.31 6.48 10.53
N GLU A 12 19.37 7.30 11.00
CA GLU A 12 18.30 7.85 10.16
C GLU A 12 18.86 8.70 9.04
N TRP A 13 19.82 9.59 9.32
CA TRP A 13 20.51 10.40 8.31
C TRP A 13 21.21 9.54 7.25
N THR A 14 21.87 8.46 7.66
CA THR A 14 22.55 7.58 6.70
C THR A 14 21.54 6.79 5.86
N SER A 15 20.37 6.44 6.42
CA SER A 15 19.37 5.64 5.71
C SER A 15 18.67 6.39 4.58
N ILE A 16 18.51 7.71 4.68
CA ILE A 16 17.94 8.55 3.61
C ILE A 16 18.90 8.73 2.43
N GLU A 17 20.21 8.53 2.62
CA GLU A 17 21.23 8.61 1.57
C GLU A 17 21.33 7.32 0.74
N VAL A 18 20.71 6.23 1.19
CA VAL A 18 20.68 4.97 0.44
C VAL A 18 19.75 5.12 -0.77
N PRO A 19 20.23 4.90 -2.01
CA PRO A 19 19.40 4.98 -3.21
C PRO A 19 18.19 4.06 -3.14
N VAL A 20 17.06 4.53 -3.66
CA VAL A 20 15.87 3.71 -3.88
C VAL A 20 16.06 2.73 -5.03
N SER A 21 15.15 1.75 -5.17
CA SER A 21 15.20 0.77 -6.25
C SER A 21 15.04 1.43 -7.64
N ALA A 22 15.42 0.71 -8.71
CA ALA A 22 15.24 1.21 -10.08
C ALA A 22 13.75 1.47 -10.41
N ASP A 23 12.84 0.65 -9.89
CA ASP A 23 11.39 0.80 -10.07
C ASP A 23 10.88 2.06 -9.34
N GLU A 24 11.27 2.25 -8.09
CA GLU A 24 10.94 3.47 -7.33
C GLU A 24 11.52 4.73 -7.98
N THR A 25 12.73 4.63 -8.55
CA THR A 25 13.36 5.74 -9.28
C THR A 25 12.51 6.15 -10.48
N ARG A 26 12.04 5.19 -11.29
CA ARG A 26 11.15 5.48 -12.44
C ARG A 26 9.84 6.15 -12.01
N ILE A 27 9.26 5.71 -10.89
CA ILE A 27 8.03 6.32 -10.34
C ILE A 27 8.31 7.74 -9.82
N ASN A 28 9.41 7.98 -9.11
CA ASN A 28 9.79 9.32 -8.65
C ASN A 28 9.98 10.29 -9.83
N GLU A 29 10.63 9.84 -10.90
CA GLU A 29 10.78 10.62 -12.13
C GLU A 29 9.43 10.92 -12.80
N LEU A 30 8.53 9.93 -12.85
CA LEU A 30 7.16 10.11 -13.35
C LEU A 30 6.40 11.17 -12.55
N ILE A 31 6.52 11.17 -11.22
CA ILE A 31 5.87 12.15 -10.33
C ILE A 31 6.41 13.56 -10.58
N CYS A 32 7.74 13.71 -10.68
CA CYS A 32 8.36 15.01 -10.98
C CYS A 32 7.92 15.52 -12.36
N ALA A 33 8.17 14.74 -13.42
CA ALA A 33 7.78 15.12 -14.79
C ALA A 33 6.26 15.32 -14.94
N GLY A 34 5.48 14.60 -14.13
CA GLY A 34 4.04 14.66 -14.06
C GLY A 34 3.48 16.02 -13.63
N TYR A 35 4.24 16.81 -12.86
CA TYR A 35 3.83 18.19 -12.55
C TYR A 35 3.77 19.03 -13.84
N HIS A 36 4.72 18.85 -14.76
CA HIS A 36 4.73 19.56 -16.04
C HIS A 36 3.71 18.99 -17.03
N ASN A 37 3.64 17.67 -17.14
CA ASN A 37 2.68 16.96 -18.01
C ASN A 37 1.90 15.91 -17.22
N VAL A 38 0.68 16.27 -16.80
CA VAL A 38 -0.19 15.39 -16.00
C VAL A 38 -0.68 14.15 -16.77
N ASN A 39 -0.63 14.18 -18.10
CA ASN A 39 -1.04 13.09 -18.97
C ASN A 39 0.15 12.24 -19.47
N LEU A 40 1.29 12.32 -18.78
CA LEU A 40 2.45 11.50 -19.09
C LEU A 40 2.12 10.02 -18.88
N VAL A 41 2.45 9.20 -19.88
CA VAL A 41 2.29 7.75 -19.89
C VAL A 41 3.64 7.13 -20.23
N ARG A 42 4.06 6.13 -19.45
CA ARG A 42 5.26 5.33 -19.71
C ARG A 42 4.89 3.85 -19.63
N ASN A 43 5.52 3.02 -20.43
CA ASN A 43 5.37 1.57 -20.30
C ASN A 43 6.75 0.89 -20.37
N PRO A 44 7.21 0.25 -19.29
CA PRO A 44 8.53 -0.38 -19.26
C PRO A 44 8.57 -1.73 -19.99
N THR A 45 7.41 -2.24 -20.46
CA THR A 45 7.32 -3.53 -21.13
C THR A 45 8.20 -3.57 -22.38
N LEU A 46 8.92 -4.66 -22.55
CA LEU A 46 9.85 -4.83 -23.66
C LEU A 46 9.12 -5.41 -24.88
N SER A 47 9.13 -4.66 -25.98
CA SER A 47 8.75 -5.16 -27.31
C SER A 47 9.92 -5.85 -28.00
N LEU A 48 9.62 -6.67 -29.01
CA LEU A 48 10.62 -7.38 -29.81
C LEU A 48 11.65 -6.42 -30.41
N LEU A 49 11.21 -5.32 -31.03
CA LEU A 49 12.12 -4.37 -31.66
C LEU A 49 13.03 -3.67 -30.64
N LYS A 50 12.49 -3.32 -29.46
CA LYS A 50 13.24 -2.69 -28.36
C LYS A 50 14.26 -3.65 -27.75
N TYR A 51 13.91 -4.94 -27.61
CA TYR A 51 14.84 -6.00 -27.19
C TYR A 51 16.03 -6.13 -28.15
N MET A 52 15.76 -6.11 -29.45
CA MET A 52 16.78 -6.23 -30.51
C MET A 52 17.66 -4.98 -30.67
N LYS A 53 17.25 -3.84 -30.09
CA LYS A 53 17.93 -2.54 -30.20
C LYS A 53 18.11 -2.08 -31.65
N ILE A 54 17.13 -2.39 -32.50
CA ILE A 54 17.09 -2.00 -33.92
C ILE A 54 16.23 -0.75 -34.08
N ALA A 55 16.63 0.15 -34.98
CA ALA A 55 15.85 1.35 -35.27
C ALA A 55 14.57 1.00 -36.01
N PHE A 56 13.47 1.69 -35.69
CA PHE A 56 12.19 1.45 -36.33
C PHE A 56 12.21 1.81 -37.83
N SER A 57 11.64 0.92 -38.63
CA SER A 57 11.17 1.20 -39.99
C SER A 57 10.01 0.25 -40.31
N GLU A 58 9.07 0.68 -41.15
CA GLU A 58 7.92 -0.17 -41.54
C GLU A 58 8.36 -1.48 -42.20
N GLN A 59 9.48 -1.47 -42.92
CA GLN A 59 10.06 -2.64 -43.55
C GLN A 59 10.55 -3.66 -42.51
N ILE A 60 11.25 -3.19 -41.47
CA ILE A 60 11.71 -4.02 -40.36
C ILE A 60 10.50 -4.53 -39.57
N ASP A 61 9.50 -3.69 -39.32
CA ASP A 61 8.28 -4.12 -38.61
C ASP A 61 7.53 -5.22 -39.37
N THR A 62 7.46 -5.10 -40.70
CA THR A 62 6.88 -6.13 -41.57
C THR A 62 7.72 -7.40 -41.59
N TYR A 63 9.05 -7.27 -41.64
CA TYR A 63 9.96 -8.42 -41.56
C TYR A 63 9.79 -9.15 -40.22
N LEU A 64 9.83 -8.46 -39.10
CA LEU A 64 9.66 -9.07 -37.78
C LEU A 64 8.31 -9.79 -37.66
N PHE A 65 7.23 -9.18 -38.19
CA PHE A 65 5.93 -9.83 -38.24
C PHE A 65 5.99 -11.13 -39.04
N VAL A 66 6.45 -11.08 -40.30
CA VAL A 66 6.44 -12.24 -41.21
C VAL A 66 7.29 -13.40 -40.67
N HIS A 67 8.45 -13.11 -40.08
CA HIS A 67 9.41 -14.14 -39.65
C HIS A 67 9.14 -14.67 -38.23
N TYR A 68 8.72 -13.83 -37.28
CA TYR A 68 8.58 -14.25 -35.87
C TYR A 68 7.14 -14.44 -35.39
N LEU A 69 6.17 -13.71 -35.96
CA LEU A 69 4.82 -13.59 -35.37
C LEU A 69 3.73 -14.23 -36.25
N GLN A 70 3.81 -14.01 -37.56
CA GLN A 70 2.90 -14.53 -38.58
C GLN A 70 2.82 -16.06 -38.60
N PRO A 71 3.90 -16.85 -38.40
CA PRO A 71 3.83 -18.31 -38.45
C PRO A 71 2.82 -18.89 -37.45
N THR A 72 2.74 -18.33 -36.24
CA THR A 72 1.79 -18.74 -35.20
C THR A 72 0.34 -18.47 -35.62
N LEU A 73 0.05 -17.26 -36.11
CA LEU A 73 -1.29 -16.92 -36.60
C LEU A 73 -1.70 -17.75 -37.82
N LYS A 74 -0.76 -18.02 -38.73
CA LYS A 74 -0.98 -18.87 -39.90
C LYS A 74 -1.28 -20.31 -39.51
N ALA A 75 -0.56 -20.86 -38.54
CA ALA A 75 -0.84 -22.19 -38.02
C ALA A 75 -2.25 -22.25 -37.42
N LEU A 76 -2.59 -21.28 -36.57
CA LEU A 76 -3.91 -21.20 -35.94
C LEU A 76 -5.04 -21.03 -36.96
N ASN A 77 -4.84 -20.23 -38.01
CA ASN A 77 -5.85 -20.00 -39.05
C ASN A 77 -6.14 -21.23 -39.93
N LYS A 78 -5.24 -22.23 -39.95
CA LYS A 78 -5.51 -23.50 -40.63
C LYS A 78 -6.51 -24.35 -39.87
N ASP A 79 -6.49 -24.27 -38.55
CA ASP A 79 -7.34 -25.05 -37.66
C ASP A 79 -8.66 -24.33 -37.38
N ILE A 80 -8.65 -23.01 -37.35
CA ILE A 80 -9.80 -22.15 -37.02
C ILE A 80 -9.83 -21.00 -38.03
N GLU A 81 -10.85 -20.92 -38.88
CA GLU A 81 -10.95 -19.85 -39.87
C GLU A 81 -11.30 -18.50 -39.22
N PHE A 82 -10.46 -17.49 -39.42
CA PHE A 82 -10.68 -16.11 -38.99
C PHE A 82 -10.13 -15.10 -40.00
N PRO A 83 -10.57 -13.82 -39.96
CA PRO A 83 -10.09 -12.80 -40.89
C PRO A 83 -8.62 -12.47 -40.64
N PHE A 84 -7.74 -13.14 -41.38
CA PHE A 84 -6.30 -12.97 -41.34
C PHE A 84 -5.71 -12.95 -42.75
N LYS A 85 -4.89 -11.93 -43.01
CA LYS A 85 -4.23 -11.74 -44.30
C LYS A 85 -2.73 -11.96 -44.14
N GLU A 86 -2.21 -12.96 -44.84
CA GLU A 86 -0.76 -13.18 -44.89
C GLU A 86 -0.04 -12.01 -45.58
N MET A 87 1.07 -11.60 -44.98
CA MET A 87 2.00 -10.62 -45.50
C MET A 87 3.29 -11.27 -45.98
N LYS A 88 3.98 -10.58 -46.88
CA LYS A 88 5.29 -10.96 -47.41
C LYS A 88 6.29 -9.85 -47.12
N SER A 89 7.48 -10.21 -46.65
CA SER A 89 8.61 -9.30 -46.44
C SER A 89 9.50 -9.26 -47.69
N ASN A 90 10.19 -8.13 -47.93
CA ASN A 90 11.18 -8.01 -48.99
C ASN A 90 12.57 -7.80 -48.35
N GLU A 91 13.38 -8.86 -48.28
CA GLU A 91 14.65 -8.87 -47.51
C GLU A 91 15.75 -7.99 -48.11
N GLN A 92 15.64 -7.66 -49.40
CA GLN A 92 16.69 -7.02 -50.20
C GLN A 92 17.02 -5.57 -49.78
N THR A 93 16.25 -4.95 -48.90
CA THR A 93 16.42 -3.54 -48.49
C THR A 93 17.02 -3.35 -47.08
N MET A 94 17.35 -4.42 -46.35
CA MET A 94 17.84 -4.30 -44.96
C MET A 94 19.34 -4.01 -44.88
N LYS A 95 19.74 -3.21 -43.89
CA LYS A 95 21.16 -2.91 -43.63
C LYS A 95 21.87 -4.14 -43.07
N LYS A 96 23.14 -4.36 -43.48
CA LYS A 96 23.98 -5.47 -42.98
C LYS A 96 24.10 -5.51 -41.45
N ALA A 97 24.14 -4.36 -40.78
CA ALA A 97 24.21 -4.29 -39.31
C ALA A 97 22.94 -4.85 -38.63
N ASP A 98 21.77 -4.60 -39.22
CA ASP A 98 20.49 -5.10 -38.69
C ASP A 98 20.35 -6.60 -38.94
N LEU A 99 20.79 -7.10 -40.11
CA LEU A 99 20.89 -8.53 -40.41
C LEU A 99 21.78 -9.30 -39.41
N ILE A 100 22.91 -8.71 -38.97
CA ILE A 100 23.78 -9.33 -37.95
C ILE A 100 23.06 -9.40 -36.61
N ARG A 101 22.32 -8.35 -36.22
CA ARG A 101 21.54 -8.33 -34.97
C ARG A 101 20.42 -9.36 -35.00
N LEU A 102 19.68 -9.47 -36.11
CA LEU A 102 18.65 -10.49 -36.34
C LEU A 102 19.20 -11.90 -36.17
N ASN A 103 20.31 -12.23 -36.84
CA ASN A 103 20.97 -13.54 -36.71
C ASN A 103 21.44 -13.85 -35.28
N ASN A 104 21.84 -12.84 -34.51
CA ASN A 104 22.21 -13.02 -33.10
C ASN A 104 20.97 -13.23 -32.22
N THR A 105 19.88 -12.50 -32.49
CA THR A 105 18.61 -12.66 -31.80
C THR A 105 17.99 -14.03 -32.06
N ASP A 106 18.10 -14.58 -33.28
CA ASP A 106 17.64 -15.94 -33.59
C ASP A 106 18.32 -17.00 -32.71
N LYS A 107 19.60 -16.81 -32.39
CA LYS A 107 20.34 -17.69 -31.47
C LYS A 107 19.89 -17.54 -30.02
N GLN A 108 19.40 -16.36 -29.63
CA GLN A 108 18.96 -16.05 -28.26
C GLN A 108 17.48 -16.40 -28.03
N LEU A 109 16.64 -16.34 -29.06
CA LEU A 109 15.20 -16.69 -29.01
C LEU A 109 14.96 -18.17 -29.33
N HIS A 110 15.93 -19.04 -29.04
CA HIS A 110 15.84 -20.46 -29.41
C HIS A 110 14.87 -21.23 -28.48
N ASP A 111 14.74 -20.82 -27.21
CA ASP A 111 13.85 -21.43 -26.22
C ASP A 111 12.56 -20.62 -26.00
N GLN A 112 11.44 -21.31 -25.75
CA GLN A 112 10.14 -20.69 -25.46
C GLN A 112 10.16 -19.78 -24.22
N LYS A 113 11.00 -20.10 -23.22
CA LYS A 113 11.15 -19.29 -22.00
C LYS A 113 11.68 -17.88 -22.33
N ASP A 114 12.57 -17.77 -23.31
CA ASP A 114 13.19 -16.50 -23.72
C ASP A 114 12.24 -15.61 -24.55
N LYS A 115 11.12 -16.17 -25.03
CA LYS A 115 10.06 -15.42 -25.74
C LYS A 115 8.98 -14.89 -24.79
N SER A 116 8.76 -15.57 -23.68
CA SER A 116 7.57 -15.38 -22.80
C SER A 116 7.46 -14.03 -22.10
N PHE A 117 8.51 -13.22 -22.07
CA PHE A 117 8.51 -11.89 -21.45
C PHE A 117 8.34 -10.73 -22.45
N LEU A 118 8.47 -11.01 -23.76
CA LEU A 118 8.29 -10.02 -24.82
C LEU A 118 6.81 -9.83 -25.13
N PHE A 119 6.39 -8.57 -25.27
CA PHE A 119 4.97 -8.24 -25.35
C PHE A 119 4.24 -8.92 -26.52
N GLU A 120 4.85 -8.94 -27.71
CA GLU A 120 4.24 -9.55 -28.90
C GLU A 120 3.97 -11.04 -28.74
N PHE A 121 4.88 -11.78 -28.10
CA PHE A 121 4.67 -13.21 -27.86
C PHE A 121 3.62 -13.46 -26.79
N VAL A 122 3.53 -12.60 -25.76
CA VAL A 122 2.44 -12.64 -24.78
C VAL A 122 1.09 -12.43 -25.45
N LEU A 123 1.00 -11.48 -26.39
CA LEU A 123 -0.22 -11.25 -27.17
C LEU A 123 -0.58 -12.48 -28.01
N LEU A 124 0.39 -13.13 -28.66
CA LEU A 124 0.15 -14.36 -29.44
C LEU A 124 -0.34 -15.52 -28.56
N ASP A 125 0.28 -15.74 -27.40
CA ASP A 125 -0.15 -16.78 -26.46
C ASP A 125 -1.60 -16.54 -25.99
N LEU A 126 -1.96 -15.28 -25.76
CA LEU A 126 -3.33 -14.89 -25.42
C LEU A 126 -4.30 -15.08 -26.59
N VAL A 127 -3.89 -14.87 -27.84
CA VAL A 127 -4.73 -15.15 -29.02
C VAL A 127 -5.04 -16.64 -29.13
N VAL A 128 -4.03 -17.50 -28.98
CA VAL A 128 -4.23 -18.96 -28.98
C VAL A 128 -5.19 -19.35 -27.86
N LYS A 129 -4.92 -18.89 -26.64
CA LYS A 129 -5.78 -19.14 -25.47
C LYS A 129 -7.20 -18.62 -25.66
N MET A 130 -7.38 -17.48 -26.33
CA MET A 130 -8.70 -16.92 -26.61
C MET A 130 -9.54 -17.84 -27.49
N PHE A 131 -8.98 -18.44 -28.54
CA PHE A 131 -9.73 -19.37 -29.37
C PHE A 131 -10.07 -20.68 -28.62
N ASP A 132 -9.16 -21.20 -27.80
CA ASP A 132 -9.41 -22.35 -26.92
C ASP A 132 -10.53 -22.09 -25.90
N GLU A 133 -10.58 -20.87 -25.37
CA GLU A 133 -11.62 -20.41 -24.44
C GLU A 133 -12.95 -20.16 -25.15
N TYR A 134 -12.91 -19.56 -26.35
CA TYR A 134 -14.08 -19.27 -27.16
C TYR A 134 -14.85 -20.55 -27.51
N ALA A 135 -14.13 -21.63 -27.86
CA ALA A 135 -14.73 -22.96 -28.09
C ALA A 135 -15.48 -23.52 -26.86
N LYS A 136 -15.21 -22.99 -25.66
CA LYS A 136 -15.81 -23.40 -24.38
C LYS A 136 -16.77 -22.35 -23.81
N ASN A 137 -17.22 -21.36 -24.61
CA ASN A 137 -18.00 -20.21 -24.15
C ASN A 137 -17.32 -19.47 -22.97
N ASN A 138 -16.01 -19.26 -23.09
CA ASN A 138 -15.20 -18.45 -22.20
C ASN A 138 -14.53 -17.30 -22.97
N TYR A 139 -14.47 -16.12 -22.36
CA TYR A 139 -14.03 -14.88 -23.00
C TYR A 139 -12.98 -14.13 -22.15
N ASP A 140 -12.31 -14.81 -21.21
CA ASP A 140 -11.34 -14.18 -20.30
C ASP A 140 -10.13 -13.62 -21.06
N ALA A 141 -9.56 -14.39 -21.99
CA ALA A 141 -8.44 -13.96 -22.82
C ALA A 141 -8.86 -12.90 -23.85
N TYR A 142 -10.10 -12.94 -24.35
CA TYR A 142 -10.66 -11.88 -25.20
C TYR A 142 -10.69 -10.54 -24.48
N TYR A 143 -11.23 -10.51 -23.25
CA TYR A 143 -11.23 -9.32 -22.41
C TYR A 143 -9.80 -8.83 -22.14
N THR A 144 -8.90 -9.75 -21.79
CA THR A 144 -7.49 -9.43 -21.52
C THR A 144 -6.82 -8.77 -22.73
N LEU A 145 -6.96 -9.35 -23.93
CA LEU A 145 -6.41 -8.79 -25.16
C LEU A 145 -6.97 -7.40 -25.46
N LYS A 146 -8.29 -7.21 -25.35
CA LYS A 146 -8.92 -5.88 -25.55
C LYS A 146 -8.30 -4.82 -24.65
N VAL A 147 -8.06 -5.14 -23.38
CA VAL A 147 -7.42 -4.20 -22.44
C VAL A 147 -5.93 -4.00 -22.76
N LEU A 148 -5.16 -5.07 -22.98
CA LEU A 148 -3.73 -4.96 -23.26
C LEU A 148 -3.41 -4.14 -24.52
N LEU A 149 -4.25 -4.21 -25.56
CA LEU A 149 -4.08 -3.42 -26.77
C LEU A 149 -4.30 -1.90 -26.56
N THR A 150 -4.86 -1.49 -25.41
CA THR A 150 -4.96 -0.06 -25.05
C THR A 150 -3.66 0.51 -24.48
N TYR A 151 -2.76 -0.36 -23.98
CA TYR A 151 -1.52 0.04 -23.32
C TYR A 151 -0.50 0.61 -24.30
N LYS A 152 0.28 1.60 -23.85
CA LYS A 152 1.23 2.35 -24.67
C LYS A 152 2.62 1.72 -24.65
N VAL A 153 2.71 0.46 -25.05
CA VAL A 153 3.99 -0.25 -25.20
C VAL A 153 4.78 0.31 -26.40
N GLU A 154 5.98 0.81 -26.14
CA GLU A 154 6.84 1.40 -27.17
C GLU A 154 7.31 0.37 -28.20
N LEU A 155 7.30 0.76 -29.47
CA LEU A 155 7.83 -0.04 -30.59
C LEU A 155 7.20 -1.43 -30.73
N VAL A 156 5.98 -1.62 -30.23
CA VAL A 156 5.20 -2.84 -30.46
C VAL A 156 4.92 -3.01 -31.95
N ASN A 157 5.01 -4.24 -32.44
CA ASN A 157 4.76 -4.56 -33.84
C ASN A 157 3.34 -4.17 -34.28
N GLN A 158 3.22 -3.20 -35.21
CA GLN A 158 1.93 -2.62 -35.60
C GLN A 158 1.11 -3.57 -36.46
N ASN A 159 1.80 -4.38 -37.27
CA ASN A 159 1.19 -5.43 -38.09
C ASN A 159 0.48 -6.48 -37.21
N LEU A 160 1.11 -6.92 -36.12
CA LEU A 160 0.50 -7.83 -35.15
C LEU A 160 -0.71 -7.19 -34.46
N VAL A 161 -0.57 -5.97 -33.94
CA VAL A 161 -1.67 -5.25 -33.25
C VAL A 161 -2.88 -5.10 -34.17
N THR A 162 -2.65 -4.75 -35.44
CA THR A 162 -3.72 -4.65 -36.45
C THR A 162 -4.39 -5.99 -36.71
N ALA A 163 -3.60 -7.06 -36.89
CA ALA A 163 -4.14 -8.41 -37.09
C ALA A 163 -5.01 -8.87 -35.91
N ILE A 164 -4.54 -8.68 -34.67
CA ILE A 164 -5.33 -9.03 -33.47
C ILE A 164 -6.59 -8.18 -33.39
N SER A 165 -6.52 -6.88 -33.72
CA SER A 165 -7.69 -5.99 -33.64
C SER A 165 -8.80 -6.42 -34.59
N VAL A 166 -8.46 -6.84 -35.81
CA VAL A 166 -9.40 -7.39 -36.80
C VAL A 166 -10.01 -8.70 -36.30
N ILE A 167 -9.20 -9.60 -35.71
CA ILE A 167 -9.69 -10.85 -35.10
C ILE A 167 -10.70 -10.56 -33.98
N LEU A 168 -10.37 -9.63 -33.08
CA LEU A 168 -11.22 -9.27 -31.95
C LEU A 168 -12.54 -8.63 -32.42
N GLU A 169 -12.53 -7.81 -33.47
CA GLU A 169 -13.75 -7.20 -34.04
C GLU A 169 -14.65 -8.25 -34.70
N ALA A 170 -14.09 -9.26 -35.35
CA ALA A 170 -14.87 -10.36 -35.92
C ALA A 170 -15.60 -11.16 -34.83
N ILE A 171 -14.93 -11.40 -33.70
CA ILE A 171 -15.47 -12.15 -32.57
C ILE A 171 -16.45 -11.30 -31.74
N SER A 172 -16.30 -9.97 -31.70
CA SER A 172 -17.05 -9.11 -30.76
C SER A 172 -18.57 -9.21 -30.88
N LYS A 173 -19.10 -9.55 -32.06
CA LYS A 173 -20.55 -9.73 -32.31
C LYS A 173 -21.14 -10.96 -31.61
N HIS A 174 -20.29 -11.90 -31.20
CA HIS A 174 -20.66 -13.15 -30.55
C HIS A 174 -20.38 -13.15 -29.04
N ILE A 175 -19.83 -12.05 -28.51
CA ILE A 175 -19.50 -11.93 -27.09
C ILE A 175 -20.71 -11.48 -26.30
N ASP A 176 -21.07 -12.27 -25.29
CA ASP A 176 -22.05 -11.87 -24.28
C ASP A 176 -21.39 -11.04 -23.18
N LEU A 177 -21.66 -9.74 -23.18
CA LEU A 177 -21.15 -8.81 -22.16
C LEU A 177 -21.71 -9.11 -20.76
N ALA A 178 -22.90 -9.70 -20.65
CA ALA A 178 -23.45 -10.10 -19.36
C ALA A 178 -22.60 -11.20 -18.71
N GLU A 179 -22.14 -12.17 -19.51
CA GLU A 179 -21.27 -13.24 -19.01
C GLU A 179 -19.89 -12.70 -18.57
N LEU A 180 -19.35 -11.69 -19.26
CA LEU A 180 -18.14 -11.00 -18.80
C LEU A 180 -18.35 -10.29 -17.46
N VAL A 181 -19.48 -9.61 -17.27
CA VAL A 181 -19.87 -9.00 -15.98
C VAL A 181 -19.92 -10.07 -14.88
N TYR A 182 -20.53 -11.23 -15.15
CA TYR A 182 -20.60 -12.35 -14.20
C TYR A 182 -19.26 -13.01 -13.88
N ARG A 183 -18.24 -12.77 -14.71
CA ARG A 183 -16.86 -13.23 -14.49
C ARG A 183 -15.94 -12.14 -13.97
N GLY A 184 -16.46 -10.96 -13.64
CA GLY A 184 -15.67 -9.77 -13.28
C GLY A 184 -14.53 -10.03 -12.31
N GLN A 185 -14.75 -10.83 -11.26
CA GLN A 185 -13.68 -11.21 -10.31
C GLN A 185 -12.50 -11.91 -11.00
N LYS A 186 -12.77 -12.85 -11.90
CA LYS A 186 -11.74 -13.63 -12.59
C LYS A 186 -10.98 -12.78 -13.62
N ILE A 187 -11.71 -12.01 -14.43
CA ILE A 187 -11.13 -11.25 -15.56
C ILE A 187 -10.48 -9.93 -15.17
N ILE A 188 -10.85 -9.35 -14.01
CA ILE A 188 -10.29 -8.08 -13.51
C ILE A 188 -9.35 -8.34 -12.34
N GLU A 189 -9.84 -8.92 -11.24
CA GLU A 189 -9.09 -9.01 -9.97
C GLU A 189 -8.06 -10.14 -9.95
N GLN A 190 -8.39 -11.29 -10.55
CA GLN A 190 -7.50 -12.47 -10.61
C GLN A 190 -6.67 -12.54 -11.90
N ASN A 191 -6.71 -11.49 -12.73
CA ASN A 191 -6.04 -11.47 -14.02
C ASN A 191 -4.58 -11.00 -13.87
N PRO A 192 -3.58 -11.89 -14.07
CA PRO A 192 -2.18 -11.54 -13.83
C PRO A 192 -1.59 -10.63 -14.91
N TYR A 193 -2.22 -10.52 -16.08
CA TYR A 193 -1.69 -9.78 -17.22
C TYR A 193 -1.93 -8.28 -17.10
N LEU A 194 -3.11 -7.87 -16.64
CA LEU A 194 -3.53 -6.46 -16.66
C LEU A 194 -2.57 -5.58 -15.88
N LEU A 195 -2.23 -5.97 -14.65
CA LEU A 195 -1.30 -5.17 -13.85
C LEU A 195 0.14 -5.25 -14.38
N LYS A 196 0.59 -6.45 -14.73
CA LYS A 196 2.00 -6.69 -15.10
C LYS A 196 2.44 -5.81 -16.26
N TYR A 197 1.54 -5.57 -17.21
CA TYR A 197 1.82 -4.80 -18.42
C TYR A 197 1.15 -3.41 -18.44
N ALA A 198 0.48 -3.02 -17.34
CA ALA A 198 -0.20 -1.73 -17.24
C ALA A 198 0.75 -0.56 -17.46
N ASP A 199 0.22 0.49 -18.07
CA ASP A 199 0.93 1.76 -18.19
C ASP A 199 1.23 2.38 -16.81
N GLU A 200 2.43 2.92 -16.66
CA GLU A 200 2.82 3.79 -15.56
C GLU A 200 2.27 5.21 -15.85
N THR A 201 1.28 5.63 -15.07
CA THR A 201 0.68 6.97 -15.14
C THR A 201 0.52 7.56 -13.75
N LEU A 202 0.42 8.89 -13.65
CA LEU A 202 -0.07 9.52 -12.42
C LEU A 202 -1.48 9.03 -12.08
N TYR A 203 -1.79 8.96 -10.79
CA TYR A 203 -3.17 8.80 -10.34
C TYR A 203 -3.98 10.05 -10.67
N GLU A 204 -5.28 9.91 -10.97
CA GLU A 204 -6.15 11.05 -11.32
C GLU A 204 -6.15 12.14 -10.25
N HIS A 205 -6.12 11.76 -8.99
CA HIS A 205 -6.07 12.69 -7.88
C HIS A 205 -4.74 13.48 -7.81
N GLN A 206 -3.61 12.90 -8.25
CA GLN A 206 -2.35 13.62 -8.40
C GLN A 206 -2.40 14.60 -9.58
N LYS A 207 -3.01 14.19 -10.71
CA LYS A 207 -3.20 15.07 -11.88
C LYS A 207 -4.02 16.31 -11.50
N GLN A 208 -5.10 16.11 -10.75
CA GLN A 208 -5.93 17.20 -10.24
C GLN A 208 -5.13 18.12 -9.30
N LEU A 209 -4.43 17.55 -8.30
CA LEU A 209 -3.60 18.31 -7.38
C LEU A 209 -2.56 19.18 -8.11
N PHE A 210 -1.80 18.60 -9.04
CA PHE A 210 -0.78 19.32 -9.79
C PHE A 210 -1.37 20.40 -10.69
N THR A 211 -2.56 20.19 -11.23
CA THR A 211 -3.27 21.18 -12.03
C THR A 211 -3.73 22.35 -11.16
N LEU A 212 -4.35 22.08 -10.01
CA LEU A 212 -4.82 23.12 -9.09
C LEU A 212 -3.66 23.95 -8.53
N CYS A 213 -2.55 23.31 -8.17
CA CYS A 213 -1.36 23.99 -7.67
C CYS A 213 -0.60 24.81 -8.74
N LYS A 214 -1.05 24.86 -10.00
CA LYS A 214 -0.52 25.82 -11.00
C LYS A 214 -1.20 27.19 -10.91
N SER A 215 -2.39 27.26 -10.30
CA SER A 215 -3.09 28.53 -10.09
C SER A 215 -2.35 29.39 -9.06
N PRO A 216 -2.20 30.71 -9.27
CA PRO A 216 -1.54 31.60 -8.32
C PRO A 216 -2.42 32.01 -7.12
N GLN A 217 -3.73 31.79 -7.17
CA GLN A 217 -4.66 32.18 -6.10
C GLN A 217 -4.37 31.42 -4.79
N PRO A 218 -4.59 32.04 -3.61
CA PRO A 218 -4.66 31.31 -2.35
C PRO A 218 -5.63 30.14 -2.47
N LYS A 219 -5.32 29.01 -1.83
CA LYS A 219 -6.15 27.82 -1.96
C LYS A 219 -6.05 26.88 -0.76
N LEU A 220 -7.19 26.29 -0.41
CA LEU A 220 -7.29 25.16 0.51
C LEU A 220 -7.76 23.95 -0.29
N ILE A 221 -6.91 22.91 -0.34
CA ILE A 221 -7.20 21.66 -1.03
C ILE A 221 -7.46 20.57 0.02
N LEU A 222 -8.70 20.10 0.09
CA LEU A 222 -9.11 18.92 0.86
C LEU A 222 -8.82 17.68 0.01
N TYR A 223 -7.74 16.97 0.33
CA TYR A 223 -7.18 15.92 -0.51
C TYR A 223 -7.45 14.52 0.06
N ILE A 224 -8.54 13.91 -0.40
CA ILE A 224 -9.06 12.61 0.03
C ILE A 224 -8.74 11.56 -1.03
N ALA A 225 -7.74 10.73 -0.76
CA ALA A 225 -7.48 9.54 -1.58
C ALA A 225 -7.10 8.34 -0.70
N PRO A 226 -7.28 7.10 -1.17
CA PRO A 226 -6.95 5.93 -0.39
C PRO A 226 -5.47 5.90 0.01
N THR A 227 -5.16 5.18 1.07
CA THR A 227 -3.77 4.90 1.43
C THR A 227 -3.09 4.02 0.36
N GLY A 228 -1.82 4.31 0.08
CA GLY A 228 -1.04 3.57 -0.91
C GLY A 228 -1.21 4.05 -2.37
N THR A 229 -1.93 5.14 -2.63
CA THR A 229 -2.08 5.73 -3.97
C THR A 229 -1.15 6.94 -4.21
N GLY A 230 -0.01 7.00 -3.52
CA GLY A 230 1.03 8.00 -3.80
C GLY A 230 0.79 9.42 -3.27
N LYS A 231 -0.20 9.66 -2.38
CA LYS A 231 -0.42 10.98 -1.74
C LYS A 231 0.87 11.58 -1.16
N THR A 232 1.52 10.84 -0.24
CA THR A 232 2.75 11.26 0.46
C THR A 232 3.92 11.60 -0.47
N LEU A 233 3.98 11.06 -1.70
CA LEU A 233 5.03 11.36 -2.68
C LEU A 233 4.69 12.54 -3.60
N SER A 234 3.45 13.04 -3.59
CA SER A 234 3.03 14.20 -4.38
C SER A 234 3.89 15.46 -4.18
N PRO A 235 4.45 15.75 -2.97
CA PRO A 235 5.41 16.83 -2.77
C PRO A 235 6.61 16.84 -3.72
N LEU A 236 7.05 15.69 -4.24
CA LEU A 236 8.16 15.60 -5.19
C LEU A 236 7.88 16.40 -6.47
N GLY A 237 6.67 16.26 -7.01
CA GLY A 237 6.23 16.99 -8.20
C GLY A 237 5.92 18.46 -7.91
N LEU A 238 5.29 18.74 -6.76
CA LEU A 238 5.00 20.13 -6.36
C LEU A 238 6.28 20.97 -6.21
N ALA A 239 7.37 20.35 -5.75
CA ALA A 239 8.67 20.97 -5.56
C ALA A 239 9.35 21.46 -6.87
N ASP A 240 8.83 21.10 -8.05
CA ASP A 240 9.37 21.61 -9.33
C ASP A 240 9.09 23.10 -9.57
N LYS A 241 8.01 23.63 -8.99
CA LYS A 241 7.65 25.07 -9.11
C LYS A 241 7.36 25.77 -7.79
N HIS A 242 7.18 25.01 -6.71
CA HIS A 242 6.88 25.53 -5.39
C HIS A 242 7.95 25.09 -4.40
N ARG A 243 7.99 25.77 -3.26
CA ARG A 243 8.61 25.23 -2.06
C ARG A 243 7.55 24.51 -1.26
N VAL A 244 7.88 23.38 -0.67
CA VAL A 244 6.91 22.59 0.09
C VAL A 244 7.35 22.50 1.55
N ILE A 245 6.45 22.87 2.47
CA ILE A 245 6.57 22.50 3.88
C ILE A 245 5.69 21.27 4.06
N PHE A 246 6.33 20.11 4.21
CA PHE A 246 5.66 18.84 4.43
C PHE A 246 5.56 18.58 5.93
N VAL A 247 4.35 18.71 6.48
CA VAL A 247 4.06 18.44 7.90
C VAL A 247 3.54 17.02 8.02
N CYS A 248 4.14 16.22 8.89
CA CYS A 248 3.69 14.87 9.18
C CYS A 248 3.67 14.58 10.68
N ALA A 249 2.65 13.85 11.15
CA ALA A 249 2.60 13.43 12.56
C ALA A 249 3.71 12.42 12.90
N ALA A 250 4.16 11.64 11.90
CA ALA A 250 5.01 10.49 12.14
C ALA A 250 6.34 10.54 11.39
N ARG A 251 7.44 10.43 12.15
CA ARG A 251 8.81 10.59 11.67
C ARG A 251 9.16 9.74 10.45
N HIS A 252 8.85 8.44 10.48
CA HIS A 252 9.20 7.52 9.41
C HIS A 252 8.46 7.83 8.08
N VAL A 253 7.30 8.52 8.11
CA VAL A 253 6.64 9.00 6.88
C VAL A 253 7.48 10.12 6.26
N GLY A 254 7.91 11.09 7.08
CA GLY A 254 8.82 12.15 6.66
C GLY A 254 10.14 11.59 6.12
N LEU A 255 10.73 10.59 6.78
CA LEU A 255 11.95 9.93 6.30
C LEU A 255 11.76 9.19 4.97
N ALA A 256 10.60 8.54 4.75
CA ALA A 256 10.30 7.89 3.48
C ALA A 256 10.21 8.91 2.33
N LEU A 257 9.56 10.05 2.57
CA LEU A 257 9.54 11.16 1.60
C LEU A 257 10.96 11.72 1.39
N ALA A 258 11.74 11.89 2.45
CA ALA A 258 13.11 12.38 2.36
C ALA A 258 13.99 11.48 1.48
N LYS A 259 13.92 10.16 1.68
CA LYS A 259 14.66 9.18 0.88
C LYS A 259 14.28 9.26 -0.61
N ALA A 260 12.99 9.37 -0.91
CA ALA A 260 12.50 9.53 -2.28
C ALA A 260 12.96 10.88 -2.89
N ALA A 261 12.92 11.96 -2.11
CA ALA A 261 13.34 13.30 -2.52
C ALA A 261 14.84 13.37 -2.80
N VAL A 262 15.68 12.85 -1.90
CA VAL A 262 17.14 12.76 -2.09
C VAL A 262 17.47 11.92 -3.32
N SER A 263 16.79 10.78 -3.52
CA SER A 263 16.98 9.94 -4.70
C SER A 263 16.53 10.61 -6.01
N ALA A 264 15.54 11.51 -5.95
CA ALA A 264 15.13 12.36 -7.07
C ALA A 264 15.95 13.65 -7.19
N HIS A 265 17.08 13.76 -6.47
CA HIS A 265 17.97 14.92 -6.42
C HIS A 265 17.30 16.23 -5.97
N LYS A 266 16.24 16.14 -5.15
CA LYS A 266 15.59 17.28 -4.52
C LYS A 266 16.39 17.76 -3.31
N LYS A 267 16.31 19.06 -3.04
CA LYS A 267 17.04 19.73 -1.96
C LYS A 267 16.17 19.80 -0.71
N VAL A 268 16.47 18.96 0.27
CA VAL A 268 15.63 18.80 1.47
C VAL A 268 16.24 19.40 2.74
N ALA A 269 15.37 19.79 3.68
CA ALA A 269 15.71 20.21 5.03
C ALA A 269 14.78 19.55 6.05
N PHE A 270 15.23 19.48 7.31
CA PHE A 270 14.53 18.79 8.38
C PHE A 270 14.27 19.71 9.57
N ALA A 271 13.01 19.76 10.00
CA ALA A 271 12.52 20.45 11.17
C ALA A 271 11.79 19.44 12.09
N PHE A 272 12.56 18.61 12.80
CA PHE A 272 12.02 17.66 13.77
C PHE A 272 12.43 18.06 15.18
N GLY A 273 11.45 18.25 16.07
CA GLY A 273 11.64 18.72 17.45
C GLY A 273 12.35 20.07 17.55
N CYS A 274 12.02 21.01 16.66
CA CYS A 274 12.64 22.34 16.60
C CYS A 274 11.80 23.34 17.39
N ASN A 275 12.47 24.15 18.21
CA ASN A 275 11.84 25.28 18.89
C ASN A 275 12.02 26.59 18.11
N ASP A 276 13.11 26.69 17.34
CA ASP A 276 13.46 27.86 16.54
C ASP A 276 14.11 27.46 15.21
N ALA A 277 14.51 28.46 14.42
CA ALA A 277 15.16 28.30 13.13
C ALA A 277 16.59 27.73 13.22
N GLU A 278 17.29 27.86 14.35
CA GLU A 278 18.66 27.37 14.52
C GLU A 278 18.71 25.85 14.65
N ASP A 279 17.60 25.24 15.04
CA ASP A 279 17.44 23.79 15.15
C ASP A 279 17.33 23.07 13.80
N ILE A 280 17.00 23.79 12.73
CA ILE A 280 16.80 23.23 11.39
C ILE A 280 18.11 22.68 10.84
N ARG A 281 18.02 21.54 10.13
CA ARG A 281 19.19 20.88 9.51
C ARG A 281 19.00 20.71 8.01
N LEU A 282 19.98 21.17 7.24
CA LEU A 282 20.00 21.08 5.79
C LEU A 282 20.68 19.80 5.32
N HIS A 283 20.07 19.10 4.38
CA HIS A 283 20.75 18.02 3.68
C HIS A 283 21.87 18.58 2.79
N TYR A 284 22.90 17.78 2.50
CA TYR A 284 24.07 18.23 1.73
C TYR A 284 23.73 18.79 0.34
N TYR A 285 22.67 18.30 -0.29
CA TYR A 285 22.17 18.85 -1.57
C TYR A 285 21.57 20.26 -1.45
N ALA A 286 21.07 20.62 -0.26
CA ALA A 286 20.54 21.94 0.04
C ALA A 286 21.62 22.91 0.58
N ALA A 287 22.78 22.39 1.03
CA ALA A 287 23.84 23.21 1.59
C ALA A 287 24.40 24.21 0.55
N LYS A 288 24.33 25.49 0.88
CA LYS A 288 24.98 26.56 0.10
C LYS A 288 26.34 26.91 0.67
N GLU A 289 26.40 27.14 1.98
CA GLU A 289 27.62 27.50 2.69
C GLU A 289 28.06 26.34 3.58
N TYR A 290 29.30 25.89 3.38
CA TYR A 290 29.88 24.81 4.15
C TYR A 290 31.40 24.91 4.14
N SER A 291 32.03 24.41 5.21
CA SER A 291 33.49 24.21 5.20
C SER A 291 33.84 22.99 4.37
N VAL A 292 34.98 22.99 3.69
CA VAL A 292 35.47 21.84 2.92
C VAL A 292 36.41 21.02 3.79
N ASN A 293 36.22 19.70 3.83
CA ASN A 293 37.15 18.82 4.50
C ASN A 293 38.49 18.78 3.73
N LYS A 294 39.56 19.31 4.35
CA LYS A 294 40.88 19.43 3.73
C LYS A 294 41.50 18.09 3.29
N LYS A 295 41.06 16.94 3.83
CA LYS A 295 41.58 15.61 3.47
C LYS A 295 40.77 14.93 2.37
N SER A 296 39.45 14.92 2.48
CA SER A 296 38.59 14.19 1.54
C SER A 296 38.09 15.06 0.38
N GLY A 297 38.21 16.39 0.47
CA GLY A 297 37.61 17.34 -0.47
C GLY A 297 36.08 17.41 -0.38
N GLY A 298 35.46 16.63 0.51
CA GLY A 298 34.01 16.58 0.70
C GLY A 298 33.46 17.73 1.56
N ILE A 299 32.14 17.82 1.60
CA ILE A 299 31.41 18.77 2.45
C ILE A 299 31.73 18.48 3.93
N GLY A 300 32.14 19.52 4.64
CA GLY A 300 32.41 19.53 6.07
C GLY A 300 31.22 20.08 6.86
N LYS A 301 31.45 21.08 7.71
CA LYS A 301 30.38 21.68 8.54
C LYS A 301 29.50 22.57 7.66
N VAL A 302 28.22 22.24 7.58
CA VAL A 302 27.20 23.01 6.86
C VAL A 302 26.70 24.16 7.74
N ASP A 303 26.57 25.36 7.15
CA ASP A 303 25.81 26.45 7.75
C ASP A 303 24.32 26.23 7.48
N ASN A 304 23.57 25.95 8.54
CA ASN A 304 22.13 25.67 8.44
C ASN A 304 21.28 26.93 8.48
N SER A 305 21.87 28.11 8.70
CA SER A 305 21.12 29.38 8.72
C SER A 305 20.73 29.85 7.32
N VAL A 306 21.37 29.34 6.26
CA VAL A 306 21.17 29.78 4.87
C VAL A 306 20.36 28.74 4.07
N GLY A 307 19.04 28.93 4.05
CA GLY A 307 18.07 27.98 3.48
C GLY A 307 17.59 28.24 2.06
N ASP A 308 18.25 29.12 1.31
CA ASP A 308 17.78 29.62 0.00
C ASP A 308 17.58 28.54 -1.07
N LYS A 309 18.31 27.43 -0.95
CA LYS A 309 18.24 26.29 -1.87
C LYS A 309 17.20 25.25 -1.48
N VAL A 310 16.56 25.34 -0.31
CA VAL A 310 15.61 24.31 0.15
C VAL A 310 14.38 24.26 -0.74
N GLU A 311 14.07 23.08 -1.27
CA GLU A 311 12.89 22.78 -2.08
C GLU A 311 11.78 22.16 -1.23
N ILE A 312 12.13 21.25 -0.33
CA ILE A 312 11.19 20.55 0.55
C ILE A 312 11.70 20.63 2.00
N MET A 313 10.93 21.27 2.86
CA MET A 313 11.11 21.30 4.31
C MET A 313 10.23 20.22 4.94
N ILE A 314 10.83 19.21 5.57
CA ILE A 314 10.10 18.13 6.23
C ILE A 314 10.02 18.46 7.72
N SER A 315 8.80 18.60 8.22
CA SER A 315 8.50 19.05 9.59
C SER A 315 7.60 18.05 10.32
N ASP A 316 7.75 17.95 11.63
CA ASP A 316 6.66 17.48 12.48
C ASP A 316 5.63 18.60 12.75
N ILE A 317 4.55 18.26 13.45
CA ILE A 317 3.49 19.22 13.81
C ILE A 317 4.04 20.31 14.74
N GLN A 318 4.91 19.99 15.70
CA GLN A 318 5.40 20.95 16.70
C GLN A 318 6.33 22.01 16.09
N SER A 319 7.09 21.61 15.08
CA SER A 319 8.15 22.39 14.43
C SER A 319 7.64 23.22 13.25
N TYR A 320 6.33 23.20 12.97
CA TYR A 320 5.75 23.84 11.79
C TYR A 320 6.04 25.35 11.75
N LEU A 321 5.80 26.07 12.85
CA LEU A 321 6.02 27.53 12.87
C LEU A 321 7.49 27.92 12.65
N PRO A 322 8.48 27.32 13.35
CA PRO A 322 9.90 27.51 13.02
C PRO A 322 10.21 27.24 11.54
N ALA A 323 9.70 26.12 11.00
CA ALA A 323 9.90 25.75 9.60
C ALA A 323 9.28 26.77 8.63
N MET A 324 8.08 27.26 8.94
CA MET A 324 7.37 28.26 8.15
C MET A 324 8.15 29.58 8.09
N TYR A 325 8.55 30.12 9.25
CA TYR A 325 9.30 31.38 9.29
C TYR A 325 10.66 31.26 8.60
N TYR A 326 11.35 30.12 8.77
CA TYR A 326 12.59 29.84 8.07
C TYR A 326 12.41 29.86 6.55
N MET A 327 11.39 29.16 6.02
CA MET A 327 11.15 29.12 4.57
C MET A 327 10.75 30.48 4.01
N LEU A 328 10.01 31.28 4.77
CA LEU A 328 9.58 32.64 4.40
C LEU A 328 10.74 33.64 4.36
N ALA A 329 11.80 33.43 5.14
CA ALA A 329 12.99 34.29 5.10
C ALA A 329 13.67 34.29 3.72
N PHE A 330 13.46 33.24 2.91
CA PHE A 330 14.11 33.05 1.62
C PHE A 330 13.16 32.98 0.42
N ASN A 331 11.85 32.82 0.65
CA ASN A 331 10.87 32.58 -0.41
C ASN A 331 9.58 33.38 -0.18
N PRO A 332 8.94 33.90 -1.24
CA PRO A 332 7.64 34.55 -1.12
C PRO A 332 6.55 33.55 -0.71
N LYS A 333 5.62 33.96 0.16
CA LYS A 333 4.58 33.08 0.74
C LYS A 333 3.72 32.40 -0.32
N GLU A 334 3.45 33.06 -1.44
CA GLU A 334 2.62 32.56 -2.55
C GLU A 334 3.29 31.40 -3.30
N LYS A 335 4.62 31.23 -3.15
CA LYS A 335 5.38 30.12 -3.74
C LYS A 335 5.58 28.95 -2.78
N ILE A 336 5.10 29.06 -1.55
CA ILE A 336 5.17 28.00 -0.55
C ILE A 336 3.83 27.27 -0.51
N ILE A 337 3.88 25.94 -0.41
CA ILE A 337 2.74 25.07 -0.14
C ILE A 337 2.95 24.44 1.23
N LEU A 338 1.99 24.63 2.14
CA LEU A 338 1.84 23.78 3.32
C LEU A 338 1.16 22.49 2.86
N TYR A 339 1.90 21.39 2.88
CA TYR A 339 1.35 20.05 2.66
C TYR A 339 1.28 19.35 4.01
N TRP A 340 0.09 19.28 4.61
CA TRP A 340 -0.14 18.59 5.87
C TRP A 340 -0.65 17.17 5.61
N ASP A 341 0.20 16.17 5.86
CA ASP A 341 -0.15 14.76 5.73
C ASP A 341 -0.71 14.20 7.04
N GLU A 342 -1.86 13.54 6.92
CA GLU A 342 -2.67 12.97 8.00
C GLU A 342 -3.02 13.97 9.13
N PRO A 343 -3.66 15.12 8.82
CA PRO A 343 -4.04 16.13 9.81
C PRO A 343 -5.12 15.64 10.80
N THR A 344 -5.76 14.51 10.51
CA THR A 344 -6.80 13.90 11.38
C THR A 344 -6.22 13.08 12.53
N ILE A 345 -4.91 12.82 12.55
CA ILE A 345 -4.26 12.07 13.64
C ILE A 345 -4.44 12.85 14.95
N THR A 346 -4.82 12.16 16.02
CA THR A 346 -5.18 12.69 17.35
C THR A 346 -6.52 13.44 17.45
N LEU A 347 -7.23 13.62 16.34
CA LEU A 347 -8.54 14.28 16.37
C LEU A 347 -9.67 13.32 16.79
N ASP A 348 -9.37 12.03 16.96
CA ASP A 348 -10.26 11.03 17.53
C ASP A 348 -10.41 11.14 19.06
N TYR A 349 -9.45 11.80 19.74
CA TYR A 349 -9.52 12.04 21.17
C TYR A 349 -10.32 13.29 21.49
N LYS A 350 -11.01 13.29 22.63
CA LYS A 350 -11.70 14.48 23.14
C LYS A 350 -10.71 15.60 23.51
N GLU A 351 -9.58 15.23 24.11
CA GLU A 351 -8.50 16.14 24.49
C GLU A 351 -7.16 15.46 24.20
N HIS A 352 -6.21 16.19 23.61
CA HIS A 352 -4.86 15.71 23.33
C HIS A 352 -3.84 16.86 23.40
N GLU A 353 -2.60 16.59 23.80
CA GLU A 353 -1.55 17.62 23.94
C GLU A 353 -1.28 18.39 22.62
N PHE A 354 -1.47 17.71 21.48
CA PHE A 354 -1.30 18.31 20.15
C PHE A 354 -2.45 19.22 19.74
N HIS A 355 -3.62 19.16 20.37
CA HIS A 355 -4.76 20.00 19.97
C HIS A 355 -4.42 21.49 20.07
N LYS A 356 -3.74 21.89 21.15
CA LYS A 356 -3.26 23.27 21.32
C LYS A 356 -2.24 23.67 20.27
N ILE A 357 -1.32 22.75 19.92
CA ILE A 357 -0.27 22.99 18.92
C ILE A 357 -0.88 23.12 17.53
N ILE A 358 -1.85 22.26 17.19
CA ILE A 358 -2.59 22.31 15.92
C ILE A 358 -3.30 23.64 15.78
N GLN A 359 -4.01 24.08 16.82
CA GLN A 359 -4.69 25.36 16.82
C GLN A 359 -3.70 26.52 16.67
N GLU A 360 -2.62 26.53 17.45
CA GLU A 360 -1.59 27.57 17.34
C GLU A 360 -0.96 27.63 15.94
N ASN A 361 -0.66 26.47 15.35
CA ASN A 361 -0.14 26.36 13.99
C ASN A 361 -1.11 26.94 12.97
N TRP A 362 -2.40 26.63 13.08
CA TRP A 362 -3.43 27.12 12.17
C TRP A 362 -3.62 28.64 12.30
N THR A 363 -3.78 29.13 13.52
CA THR A 363 -3.94 30.56 13.83
C THR A 363 -2.73 31.38 13.41
N LYS A 364 -1.50 30.85 13.54
CA LYS A 364 -0.29 31.58 13.13
C LYS A 364 0.13 31.31 11.69
N ASN A 365 -0.53 30.39 10.98
CA ASN A 365 -0.20 30.08 9.59
C ASN A 365 -0.42 31.30 8.68
N ILE A 366 0.59 31.70 7.92
CA ILE A 366 0.49 32.76 6.90
C ILE A 366 0.74 32.25 5.48
N ILE A 367 0.86 30.93 5.29
CA ILE A 367 1.00 30.30 3.98
C ILE A 367 -0.37 30.18 3.31
N PRO A 368 -0.59 30.80 2.13
CA PRO A 368 -1.90 30.86 1.47
C PRO A 368 -2.25 29.62 0.66
N ASN A 369 -1.30 28.71 0.40
CA ASN A 369 -1.55 27.46 -0.32
C ASN A 369 -1.46 26.29 0.66
N VAL A 370 -2.59 25.68 1.01
CA VAL A 370 -2.67 24.61 1.99
C VAL A 370 -3.29 23.36 1.35
N VAL A 371 -2.64 22.21 1.57
CA VAL A 371 -3.14 20.89 1.19
C VAL A 371 -3.29 20.08 2.47
N LEU A 372 -4.53 19.71 2.81
CA LEU A 372 -4.85 18.79 3.89
C LEU A 372 -5.04 17.39 3.28
N SER A 373 -4.13 16.46 3.56
CA SER A 373 -4.05 15.15 2.90
C SER A 373 -4.37 14.03 3.89
N SER A 374 -5.53 13.37 3.76
CA SER A 374 -5.83 12.15 4.52
C SER A 374 -6.87 11.29 3.81
N ALA A 375 -6.81 9.96 4.01
CA ALA A 375 -7.84 9.05 3.52
C ALA A 375 -9.18 9.20 4.27
N THR A 376 -9.17 9.78 5.47
CA THR A 376 -10.35 9.98 6.33
C THR A 376 -10.56 11.44 6.68
N LEU A 377 -10.08 12.35 5.82
CA LEU A 377 -10.43 13.76 5.98
C LEU A 377 -11.94 13.91 5.82
N PRO A 378 -12.61 14.69 6.70
CA PRO A 378 -14.01 15.03 6.53
C PRO A 378 -14.30 15.70 5.19
N GLN A 379 -15.51 15.52 4.67
CA GLN A 379 -15.91 16.14 3.40
C GLN A 379 -16.08 17.65 3.56
N ARG A 380 -16.05 18.38 2.44
CA ARG A 380 -16.24 19.84 2.41
C ARG A 380 -17.48 20.30 3.17
N SER A 381 -18.59 19.57 3.08
CA SER A 381 -19.84 19.91 3.78
C SER A 381 -19.76 19.78 5.30
N GLU A 382 -18.76 19.06 5.81
CA GLU A 382 -18.55 18.80 7.24
C GLU A 382 -17.54 19.77 7.86
N LEU A 383 -16.80 20.55 7.06
CA LEU A 383 -15.70 21.44 7.51
C LEU A 383 -16.03 22.93 7.37
N VAL A 384 -17.28 23.31 7.63
CA VAL A 384 -17.78 24.68 7.39
C VAL A 384 -16.98 25.72 8.16
N GLU A 385 -16.70 25.49 9.45
CA GLU A 385 -15.97 26.44 10.30
C GLU A 385 -14.52 26.59 9.84
N THR A 386 -13.84 25.48 9.58
CA THR A 386 -12.46 25.47 9.07
C THR A 386 -12.32 26.21 7.75
N ILE A 387 -13.27 26.01 6.84
CA ILE A 387 -13.26 26.66 5.51
C ILE A 387 -13.52 28.16 5.64
N ASN A 388 -14.49 28.55 6.47
CA ASN A 388 -14.83 29.95 6.68
C ASN A 388 -13.66 30.72 7.30
N ASP A 389 -13.01 30.15 8.31
CA ASP A 389 -11.82 30.73 8.95
C ASP A 389 -10.68 30.93 7.93
N PHE A 390 -10.35 29.89 7.14
CA PHE A 390 -9.34 30.00 6.09
C PHE A 390 -9.67 31.09 5.06
N SER A 391 -10.93 31.15 4.61
CA SER A 391 -11.39 32.11 3.62
C SER A 391 -11.43 33.54 4.16
N GLY A 392 -11.67 33.71 5.46
CA GLY A 392 -11.58 35.00 6.15
C GLY A 392 -10.14 35.50 6.26
N LYS A 393 -9.17 34.58 6.39
CA LYS A 393 -7.74 34.89 6.50
C LYS A 393 -7.06 35.17 5.17
N PHE A 394 -7.46 34.46 4.11
CA PHE A 394 -6.87 34.59 2.79
C PHE A 394 -7.93 35.05 1.78
N ASP A 395 -7.85 36.32 1.40
CA ASP A 395 -8.78 36.92 0.44
C ASP A 395 -8.75 36.19 -0.91
N GLN A 396 -9.93 36.03 -1.51
CA GLN A 396 -10.14 35.30 -2.77
C GLN A 396 -9.63 33.84 -2.77
N ALA A 397 -9.57 33.19 -1.60
CA ALA A 397 -9.14 31.81 -1.50
C ALA A 397 -10.08 30.83 -2.23
N ASP A 398 -9.50 29.97 -3.06
CA ASP A 398 -10.20 28.87 -3.72
C ASP A 398 -10.24 27.62 -2.82
N ILE A 399 -11.44 27.07 -2.62
CA ILE A 399 -11.65 25.84 -1.85
C ILE A 399 -11.93 24.68 -2.79
N HIS A 400 -11.01 23.72 -2.82
CA HIS A 400 -11.08 22.53 -3.67
C HIS A 400 -11.19 21.25 -2.86
N GLU A 401 -11.98 20.30 -3.36
CA GLU A 401 -12.08 18.95 -2.80
C GLU A 401 -11.66 17.96 -3.89
N ILE A 402 -10.65 17.15 -3.59
CA ILE A 402 -10.16 16.06 -4.46
C ILE A 402 -10.54 14.75 -3.78
N VAL A 403 -11.41 13.96 -4.41
CA VAL A 403 -11.82 12.64 -3.89
C VAL A 403 -11.46 11.55 -4.88
N SER A 404 -10.64 10.58 -4.46
CA SER A 404 -10.39 9.33 -5.18
C SER A 404 -10.87 8.14 -4.37
N TYR A 405 -11.28 7.10 -5.10
CA TYR A 405 -11.70 5.79 -4.59
C TYR A 405 -11.06 4.66 -5.40
N ASP A 406 -9.92 4.94 -6.03
CA ASP A 406 -9.24 3.98 -6.89
C ASP A 406 -8.83 2.73 -6.11
N CYS A 407 -9.34 1.57 -6.53
CA CYS A 407 -8.99 0.28 -5.96
C CYS A 407 -8.65 -0.71 -7.07
N LYS A 408 -7.41 -1.24 -7.05
CA LYS A 408 -6.96 -2.27 -8.00
C LYS A 408 -7.28 -3.69 -7.51
N LYS A 409 -7.51 -3.87 -6.20
CA LYS A 409 -7.90 -5.12 -5.56
C LYS A 409 -8.79 -4.84 -4.36
N THR A 410 -9.66 -5.79 -4.06
CA THR A 410 -10.59 -5.71 -2.95
C THR A 410 -9.98 -6.30 -1.69
N ILE A 411 -10.42 -5.80 -0.54
CA ILE A 411 -10.05 -6.33 0.77
C ILE A 411 -11.34 -6.83 1.45
N PRO A 412 -11.62 -8.14 1.39
CA PRO A 412 -12.81 -8.73 1.97
C PRO A 412 -12.84 -8.55 3.49
N LEU A 413 -14.01 -8.16 4.01
CA LEU A 413 -14.29 -8.10 5.43
C LEU A 413 -14.83 -9.45 5.88
N ILE A 414 -14.20 -10.08 6.86
CA ILE A 414 -14.60 -11.38 7.40
C ILE A 414 -15.16 -11.17 8.80
N ASN A 415 -16.40 -11.60 9.02
CA ASN A 415 -17.06 -11.52 10.33
C ASN A 415 -16.52 -12.55 11.33
N LYS A 416 -17.02 -12.52 12.57
CA LYS A 416 -16.59 -13.44 13.63
C LYS A 416 -16.93 -14.91 13.30
N GLU A 417 -17.98 -15.15 12.51
CA GLU A 417 -18.42 -16.47 12.06
C GLU A 417 -17.64 -17.00 10.84
N GLY A 418 -16.77 -16.19 10.22
CA GLY A 418 -15.94 -16.61 9.08
C GLY A 418 -16.53 -16.39 7.69
N PHE A 419 -17.62 -15.64 7.57
CA PHE A 419 -18.23 -15.26 6.29
C PHE A 419 -17.72 -13.91 5.80
N THR A 420 -17.74 -13.71 4.48
CA THR A 420 -17.46 -12.40 3.87
C THR A 420 -18.68 -11.49 4.02
N GLU A 421 -18.50 -10.34 4.66
CA GLU A 421 -19.55 -9.34 4.86
C GLU A 421 -19.69 -8.39 3.67
N MET A 422 -20.94 -8.04 3.38
CA MET A 422 -21.36 -7.21 2.26
C MET A 422 -22.57 -6.38 2.67
N PRO A 423 -22.80 -5.20 2.07
CA PRO A 423 -23.96 -4.37 2.36
C PRO A 423 -25.31 -5.12 2.39
N HIS A 424 -25.53 -6.06 1.45
CA HIS A 424 -26.76 -6.84 1.37
C HIS A 424 -26.96 -7.88 2.49
N TYR A 425 -25.96 -8.17 3.32
CA TYR A 425 -26.07 -9.09 4.46
C TYR A 425 -26.37 -8.38 5.79
N LEU A 426 -26.33 -7.04 5.83
CA LEU A 426 -26.33 -6.30 7.09
C LEU A 426 -27.71 -6.10 7.72
N SER A 427 -28.79 -6.22 6.95
CA SER A 427 -30.15 -6.06 7.47
C SER A 427 -31.20 -6.78 6.63
N ALA A 428 -32.16 -7.40 7.32
CA ALA A 428 -33.39 -7.90 6.72
C ALA A 428 -34.39 -6.76 6.37
N ASP A 429 -34.25 -5.58 6.99
CA ASP A 429 -35.05 -4.40 6.66
C ASP A 429 -34.43 -3.66 5.47
N TYR A 430 -35.20 -3.57 4.38
CA TYR A 430 -34.78 -2.91 3.16
C TYR A 430 -34.54 -1.40 3.36
N THR A 431 -35.24 -0.76 4.29
CA THR A 431 -35.08 0.67 4.59
C THR A 431 -33.67 0.96 5.10
N GLU A 432 -33.14 0.08 5.97
CA GLU A 432 -31.77 0.17 6.45
C GLU A 432 -30.75 -0.09 5.33
N ILE A 433 -31.03 -1.05 4.45
CA ILE A 433 -30.21 -1.30 3.25
C ILE A 433 -30.13 -0.06 2.36
N GLN A 434 -31.24 0.65 2.15
CA GLN A 434 -31.24 1.89 1.37
C GLN A 434 -30.37 2.98 2.02
N LYS A 435 -30.39 3.10 3.35
CA LYS A 435 -29.51 4.02 4.10
C LYS A 435 -28.04 3.62 3.92
N ILE A 436 -27.72 2.33 4.02
CA ILE A 436 -26.37 1.79 3.80
C ILE A 436 -25.88 2.07 2.38
N VAL A 437 -26.70 1.82 1.36
CA VAL A 437 -26.37 2.10 -0.04
C VAL A 437 -26.09 3.58 -0.24
N LYS A 438 -26.95 4.46 0.29
CA LYS A 438 -26.75 5.91 0.23
C LYS A 438 -25.42 6.33 0.89
N HIS A 439 -25.10 5.75 2.05
CA HIS A 439 -23.84 5.99 2.72
C HIS A 439 -22.64 5.57 1.85
N CYS A 440 -22.66 4.36 1.27
CA CYS A 440 -21.58 3.87 0.40
C CYS A 440 -21.38 4.73 -0.87
N LEU A 441 -22.46 5.29 -1.43
CA LEU A 441 -22.41 6.16 -2.61
C LEU A 441 -21.79 7.53 -2.29
N ILE A 442 -21.96 8.02 -1.07
CA ILE A 442 -21.32 9.25 -0.56
C ILE A 442 -19.84 8.97 -0.23
N TYR A 443 -19.57 7.88 0.49
CA TYR A 443 -18.23 7.49 0.94
C TYR A 443 -17.65 6.38 0.06
N LYS A 444 -17.36 6.70 -1.21
CA LYS A 444 -16.88 5.72 -2.21
C LYS A 444 -15.55 5.06 -1.85
N THR A 445 -14.79 5.58 -0.89
CA THR A 445 -13.60 4.91 -0.35
C THR A 445 -13.92 3.52 0.24
N LEU A 446 -15.16 3.30 0.70
CA LEU A 446 -15.64 1.99 1.18
C LEU A 446 -15.75 0.93 0.08
N LEU A 447 -15.80 1.32 -1.20
CA LEU A 447 -15.85 0.37 -2.32
C LEU A 447 -14.66 -0.60 -2.32
N ARG A 448 -13.51 -0.19 -1.75
CA ARG A 448 -12.34 -1.05 -1.56
C ARG A 448 -12.62 -2.28 -0.70
N TYR A 449 -13.61 -2.23 0.18
CA TYR A 449 -13.97 -3.28 1.12
C TYR A 449 -15.21 -4.10 0.70
N ILE A 450 -15.85 -3.74 -0.41
CA ILE A 450 -16.94 -4.52 -1.02
C ILE A 450 -16.33 -5.59 -1.93
N ASP A 451 -16.39 -6.86 -1.52
CA ASP A 451 -15.89 -8.03 -2.27
C ASP A 451 -16.46 -8.08 -3.71
N LEU A 452 -15.59 -8.05 -4.73
CA LEU A 452 -16.03 -8.06 -6.13
C LEU A 452 -16.73 -9.39 -6.48
N GLY A 453 -16.26 -10.51 -5.95
CA GLY A 453 -16.87 -11.82 -6.18
C GLY A 453 -18.29 -11.88 -5.65
N GLU A 454 -18.51 -11.47 -4.40
CA GLU A 454 -19.84 -11.41 -3.79
C GLU A 454 -20.75 -10.37 -4.47
N ALA A 455 -20.20 -9.21 -4.88
CA ALA A 455 -20.95 -8.21 -5.64
C ALA A 455 -21.46 -8.78 -6.97
N VAL A 456 -20.60 -9.50 -7.70
CA VAL A 456 -20.95 -10.13 -8.97
C VAL A 456 -21.95 -11.28 -8.80
N LYS A 457 -21.86 -12.07 -7.72
CA LYS A 457 -22.89 -13.08 -7.39
C LYS A 457 -24.26 -12.45 -7.17
N PHE A 458 -24.32 -11.33 -6.43
CA PHE A 458 -25.56 -10.59 -6.24
C PHE A 458 -26.10 -10.03 -7.56
N ILE A 459 -25.25 -9.37 -8.36
CA ILE A 459 -25.62 -8.86 -9.69
C ILE A 459 -26.23 -9.99 -10.53
N LYS A 460 -25.55 -11.14 -10.61
CA LYS A 460 -26.01 -12.31 -11.38
C LYS A 460 -27.37 -12.79 -10.92
N TYR A 461 -27.56 -12.98 -9.62
CA TYR A 461 -28.83 -13.46 -9.08
C TYR A 461 -30.00 -12.54 -9.43
N VAL A 462 -29.86 -11.24 -9.19
CA VAL A 462 -30.93 -10.26 -9.42
C VAL A 462 -31.24 -10.11 -10.92
N THR A 463 -30.21 -9.99 -11.75
CA THR A 463 -30.38 -9.74 -13.18
C THR A 463 -30.87 -10.97 -13.95
N GLN A 464 -30.41 -12.17 -13.62
CA GLN A 464 -30.91 -13.40 -14.25
C GLN A 464 -32.37 -13.69 -13.90
N HIS A 465 -32.79 -13.41 -12.67
CA HIS A 465 -34.20 -13.52 -12.29
C HIS A 465 -35.08 -12.60 -13.15
N ASP A 466 -34.71 -11.32 -13.24
CA ASP A 466 -35.45 -10.35 -14.05
C ASP A 466 -35.51 -10.75 -15.53
N LEU A 467 -34.39 -11.19 -16.11
CA LEU A 467 -34.34 -11.68 -17.51
C LEU A 467 -35.29 -12.87 -17.75
N HIS A 468 -35.38 -13.80 -16.79
CA HIS A 468 -36.30 -14.94 -16.90
C HIS A 468 -37.77 -14.51 -16.86
N ILE A 469 -38.11 -13.46 -16.10
CA ILE A 469 -39.45 -12.87 -16.06
C ILE A 469 -39.80 -12.16 -17.37
N GLN A 470 -38.87 -11.42 -18.00
CA GLN A 470 -39.09 -10.76 -19.29
C GLN A 470 -39.51 -11.72 -20.41
N ASN A 471 -39.05 -12.98 -20.33
CA ASN A 471 -39.37 -14.02 -21.31
C ASN A 471 -40.72 -14.71 -21.06
N LYS A 472 -41.44 -14.38 -19.97
CA LYS A 472 -42.69 -15.03 -19.54
C LYS A 472 -43.76 -13.98 -19.19
N ASP A 473 -44.60 -13.65 -20.18
CA ASP A 473 -45.77 -12.75 -20.11
C ASP A 473 -45.51 -11.25 -19.81
N LYS A 474 -45.74 -10.40 -20.83
CA LYS A 474 -45.58 -8.92 -20.75
C LYS A 474 -46.44 -8.22 -19.68
N GLU A 475 -47.57 -8.79 -19.29
CA GLU A 475 -48.45 -8.19 -18.27
C GLU A 475 -48.01 -8.48 -16.82
N LYS A 476 -47.31 -9.61 -16.58
CA LYS A 476 -46.74 -9.96 -15.25
C LYS A 476 -45.31 -9.44 -15.07
N GLU A 477 -44.75 -8.85 -16.11
CA GLU A 477 -43.35 -8.40 -16.18
C GLU A 477 -43.04 -7.29 -15.17
N LYS A 478 -43.95 -6.34 -14.95
CA LYS A 478 -43.67 -5.19 -14.04
C LYS A 478 -43.79 -5.53 -12.56
N THR A 479 -44.68 -6.45 -12.20
CA THR A 479 -44.93 -6.78 -10.78
C THR A 479 -43.99 -7.82 -10.22
N ASN A 480 -43.38 -8.66 -11.06
CA ASN A 480 -42.55 -9.79 -10.62
C ASN A 480 -41.04 -9.56 -10.79
N ARG A 481 -40.64 -8.42 -11.35
CA ARG A 481 -39.23 -8.03 -11.42
C ARG A 481 -38.74 -7.57 -10.06
N PHE A 482 -37.52 -7.95 -9.73
CA PHE A 482 -36.85 -7.49 -8.52
C PHE A 482 -36.45 -6.01 -8.64
N ILE A 483 -36.06 -5.54 -9.82
CA ILE A 483 -35.55 -4.17 -10.00
C ILE A 483 -36.70 -3.21 -10.36
N VAL A 484 -36.80 -2.09 -9.64
CA VAL A 484 -37.79 -1.03 -9.91
C VAL A 484 -37.45 -0.25 -11.19
N ASN A 485 -36.17 0.07 -11.38
CA ASN A 485 -35.72 0.98 -12.43
C ASN A 485 -35.28 0.22 -13.69
N GLU A 486 -36.05 0.33 -14.78
CA GLU A 486 -35.77 -0.32 -16.07
C GLU A 486 -34.44 0.12 -16.71
N ARG A 487 -33.86 1.25 -16.29
CA ARG A 487 -32.55 1.72 -16.79
C ARG A 487 -31.38 0.91 -16.26
N LEU A 488 -31.58 0.07 -15.24
CA LEU A 488 -30.54 -0.72 -14.60
C LEU A 488 -30.32 -2.10 -15.25
N THR A 489 -30.82 -2.34 -16.45
CA THR A 489 -30.52 -3.57 -17.20
C THR A 489 -29.04 -3.63 -17.60
N LEU A 490 -28.49 -4.84 -17.67
CA LEU A 490 -27.07 -5.05 -18.00
C LEU A 490 -26.67 -4.42 -19.34
N ALA A 491 -27.52 -4.54 -20.37
CA ALA A 491 -27.26 -3.99 -21.69
C ALA A 491 -27.14 -2.45 -21.71
N LEU A 492 -27.89 -1.75 -20.84
CA LEU A 492 -27.83 -0.29 -20.74
C LEU A 492 -26.66 0.19 -19.87
N GLN A 493 -26.27 -0.59 -18.86
CA GLN A 493 -25.18 -0.24 -17.95
C GLN A 493 -23.80 -0.61 -18.50
N PHE A 494 -23.71 -1.66 -19.31
CA PHE A 494 -22.48 -2.14 -19.94
C PHE A 494 -22.68 -2.36 -21.45
N PRO A 495 -22.95 -1.29 -22.24
CA PRO A 495 -23.07 -1.38 -23.69
C PRO A 495 -21.75 -1.73 -24.40
N THR A 496 -20.62 -1.48 -23.75
CA THR A 496 -19.28 -1.76 -24.28
C THR A 496 -18.39 -2.41 -23.21
N ILE A 497 -17.37 -3.13 -23.68
CA ILE A 497 -16.43 -3.84 -22.81
C ILE A 497 -15.60 -2.90 -21.93
N ASP A 498 -15.29 -1.69 -22.40
CA ASP A 498 -14.47 -0.71 -21.67
C ASP A 498 -15.12 -0.24 -20.36
N LEU A 499 -16.45 -0.38 -20.26
CA LEU A 499 -17.21 -0.07 -19.04
C LEU A 499 -17.15 -1.20 -18.01
N ILE A 500 -16.70 -2.40 -18.37
CA ILE A 500 -16.59 -3.55 -17.47
C ILE A 500 -15.28 -3.43 -16.69
N ASN A 501 -15.29 -2.70 -15.59
CA ASN A 501 -14.15 -2.56 -14.68
C ASN A 501 -14.60 -2.63 -13.21
N MET A 502 -13.64 -2.78 -12.29
CA MET A 502 -13.87 -2.95 -10.85
C MET A 502 -14.82 -1.89 -10.28
N ASN A 503 -14.58 -0.61 -10.58
CA ASN A 503 -15.34 0.50 -10.03
C ASN A 503 -16.78 0.49 -10.55
N ASN A 504 -16.97 0.33 -11.86
CA ASN A 504 -18.29 0.32 -12.48
C ASN A 504 -19.13 -0.87 -12.01
N LEU A 505 -18.52 -2.06 -11.84
CA LEU A 505 -19.21 -3.23 -11.30
C LEU A 505 -19.68 -3.02 -9.85
N LYS A 506 -18.84 -2.44 -8.99
CA LYS A 506 -19.21 -2.16 -7.59
C LYS A 506 -20.26 -1.05 -7.47
N LEU A 507 -20.18 -0.01 -8.30
CA LEU A 507 -21.21 1.03 -8.37
C LEU A 507 -22.53 0.46 -8.89
N TYR A 508 -22.48 -0.39 -9.92
CA TYR A 508 -23.67 -1.07 -10.43
C TYR A 508 -24.31 -1.98 -9.38
N TYR A 509 -23.50 -2.72 -8.62
CA TYR A 509 -23.96 -3.50 -7.46
C TYR A 509 -24.74 -2.64 -6.45
N LEU A 510 -24.19 -1.49 -6.03
CA LEU A 510 -24.88 -0.59 -5.10
C LEU A 510 -26.16 -0.02 -5.70
N ASN A 511 -26.13 0.37 -6.97
CA ASN A 511 -27.30 0.88 -7.68
C ASN A 511 -28.42 -0.17 -7.76
N LEU A 512 -28.09 -1.44 -8.05
CA LEU A 512 -29.06 -2.53 -8.00
C LEU A 512 -29.62 -2.71 -6.60
N LEU A 513 -28.75 -2.80 -5.58
CA LEU A 513 -29.15 -3.02 -4.19
C LEU A 513 -30.10 -1.90 -3.70
N GLY A 514 -29.84 -0.64 -4.07
CA GLY A 514 -30.69 0.49 -3.71
C GLY A 514 -32.01 0.62 -4.49
N ASN A 515 -32.23 -0.20 -5.52
CA ASN A 515 -33.40 -0.12 -6.41
C ASN A 515 -34.18 -1.45 -6.51
N ILE A 516 -34.10 -2.29 -5.47
CA ILE A 516 -34.93 -3.50 -5.33
C ILE A 516 -36.35 -3.12 -4.90
N GLN A 517 -37.34 -3.82 -5.43
CA GLN A 517 -38.72 -3.72 -4.98
C GLN A 517 -38.84 -4.21 -3.52
N PRO A 518 -39.31 -3.37 -2.57
CA PRO A 518 -39.31 -3.73 -1.14
C PRO A 518 -40.05 -5.03 -0.81
N SER A 519 -41.11 -5.37 -1.56
CA SER A 519 -41.88 -6.61 -1.40
C SER A 519 -41.06 -7.89 -1.67
N HIS A 520 -40.03 -7.80 -2.51
CA HIS A 520 -39.19 -8.92 -2.90
C HIS A 520 -37.94 -9.08 -2.02
N TRP A 521 -37.56 -8.04 -1.27
CA TRP A 521 -36.35 -8.06 -0.45
C TRP A 521 -36.27 -9.23 0.54
N PRO A 522 -37.33 -9.60 1.30
CA PRO A 522 -37.24 -10.73 2.23
C PRO A 522 -36.86 -12.05 1.57
N ALA A 523 -37.39 -12.31 0.35
CA ALA A 523 -37.08 -13.53 -0.40
C ALA A 523 -35.64 -13.51 -0.92
N ILE A 524 -35.19 -12.37 -1.45
CA ILE A 524 -33.81 -12.16 -1.91
C ILE A 524 -32.84 -12.35 -0.74
N TYR A 525 -33.09 -11.70 0.39
CA TYR A 525 -32.25 -11.77 1.58
C TYR A 525 -32.12 -13.19 2.12
N ALA A 526 -33.24 -13.92 2.22
CA ALA A 526 -33.22 -15.33 2.65
C ALA A 526 -32.39 -16.22 1.70
N HIS A 527 -32.55 -16.04 0.38
CA HIS A 527 -31.76 -16.76 -0.62
C HIS A 527 -30.25 -16.48 -0.48
N LEU A 528 -29.88 -15.21 -0.31
CA LEU A 528 -28.49 -14.79 -0.17
C LEU A 528 -27.86 -15.39 1.10
N LEU A 529 -28.57 -15.40 2.23
CA LEU A 529 -28.09 -16.01 3.47
C LEU A 529 -27.89 -17.52 3.35
N GLU A 530 -28.81 -18.24 2.70
CA GLU A 530 -28.71 -19.69 2.49
C GLU A 530 -27.47 -20.07 1.66
N LYS A 531 -27.15 -19.24 0.66
CA LYS A 531 -26.03 -19.50 -0.27
C LYS A 531 -24.68 -18.92 0.20
N ARG A 532 -24.60 -18.31 1.40
CA ARG A 532 -23.33 -17.82 1.93
C ARG A 532 -22.34 -18.96 2.10
N LEU A 533 -21.10 -18.70 1.68
CA LEU A 533 -19.99 -19.62 1.85
C LEU A 533 -19.13 -19.16 3.03
N VAL A 534 -18.87 -20.08 3.96
CA VAL A 534 -17.88 -19.87 5.01
C VAL A 534 -16.51 -19.79 4.33
N LYS A 535 -15.87 -18.62 4.41
CA LYS A 535 -14.54 -18.42 3.84
C LYS A 535 -13.48 -19.07 4.73
N GLN A 536 -13.65 -18.97 6.04
CA GLN A 536 -12.74 -19.52 7.03
C GLN A 536 -13.53 -20.14 8.19
N PRO A 537 -13.31 -21.41 8.55
CA PRO A 537 -14.11 -22.08 9.57
C PRO A 537 -13.83 -21.54 10.99
N SER A 538 -12.66 -20.94 11.22
CA SER A 538 -12.34 -20.26 12.46
C SER A 538 -11.33 -19.13 12.23
N ASN A 539 -11.42 -18.10 13.07
CA ASN A 539 -10.62 -16.88 13.03
C ASN A 539 -9.96 -16.58 14.37
N ILE A 540 -9.69 -17.61 15.19
CA ILE A 540 -9.27 -17.44 16.59
C ILE A 540 -7.82 -17.89 16.77
N HIS A 541 -7.50 -19.08 16.27
CA HIS A 541 -6.30 -19.82 16.61
C HIS A 541 -5.21 -19.60 15.57
N VAL A 542 -4.82 -18.33 15.42
CA VAL A 542 -3.91 -17.86 14.35
C VAL A 542 -2.48 -18.37 14.51
N VAL A 543 -2.11 -18.96 15.64
CA VAL A 543 -0.78 -19.58 15.85
C VAL A 543 -0.80 -21.10 15.73
N THR A 544 -1.97 -21.70 15.48
CA THR A 544 -2.14 -23.15 15.32
C THR A 544 -2.97 -23.46 14.07
N LYS A 545 -4.19 -24.02 14.23
CA LYS A 545 -5.01 -24.53 13.12
C LYS A 545 -5.40 -23.47 12.09
N ASP A 546 -5.53 -22.20 12.49
CA ASP A 546 -5.95 -21.13 11.57
C ASP A 546 -4.75 -20.43 10.92
N ALA A 547 -3.52 -20.76 11.32
CA ALA A 547 -2.31 -20.09 10.83
C ALA A 547 -2.17 -20.14 9.31
N HIS A 548 -2.52 -21.28 8.72
CA HIS A 548 -2.42 -21.52 7.27
C HIS A 548 -3.28 -20.57 6.43
N THR A 549 -4.28 -19.94 7.05
CA THR A 549 -5.16 -18.98 6.38
C THR A 549 -4.52 -17.60 6.24
N LEU A 550 -3.37 -17.36 6.90
CA LEU A 550 -2.55 -16.15 6.73
C LEU A 550 -1.55 -16.41 5.61
N THR A 551 -1.99 -16.12 4.39
CA THR A 551 -1.23 -16.22 3.15
C THR A 551 -0.58 -14.88 2.86
N ASP A 552 0.68 -14.88 2.47
CA ASP A 552 1.45 -13.63 2.38
C ASP A 552 1.52 -12.89 3.75
N GLY A 553 2.51 -12.02 3.95
CA GLY A 553 2.70 -11.39 5.26
C GLY A 553 3.53 -10.12 5.22
N PRO A 554 3.68 -9.45 6.38
CA PRO A 554 3.15 -9.81 7.72
C PRO A 554 1.63 -9.58 7.91
N THR A 555 1.08 -10.15 8.98
CA THR A 555 -0.29 -9.86 9.47
C THR A 555 -0.27 -8.89 10.66
N ILE A 556 -1.24 -8.00 10.75
CA ILE A 556 -1.44 -7.14 11.94
C ILE A 556 -2.67 -7.56 12.75
N PHE A 557 -2.57 -7.53 14.08
CA PHE A 557 -3.64 -7.77 15.03
C PHE A 557 -3.78 -6.55 15.95
N LEU A 558 -4.88 -5.81 15.79
CA LEU A 558 -5.17 -4.64 16.60
C LEU A 558 -6.01 -5.04 17.82
N ALA A 559 -5.55 -4.66 19.01
CA ALA A 559 -6.26 -4.86 20.28
C ALA A 559 -5.86 -3.77 21.28
N ASP A 560 -6.77 -3.37 22.18
CA ASP A 560 -6.39 -2.47 23.26
C ASP A 560 -5.57 -3.20 24.33
N ASN A 561 -5.97 -4.43 24.67
CA ASN A 561 -5.23 -5.26 25.60
C ASN A 561 -4.28 -6.21 24.86
N VAL A 562 -3.18 -5.64 24.40
CA VAL A 562 -2.11 -6.32 23.67
C VAL A 562 -1.51 -7.49 24.47
N ASP A 563 -1.27 -7.31 25.77
CA ASP A 563 -0.68 -8.34 26.65
C ASP A 563 -1.55 -9.58 26.76
N LYS A 564 -2.88 -9.39 26.87
CA LYS A 564 -3.83 -10.50 26.93
C LYS A 564 -3.83 -11.34 25.66
N ILE A 565 -3.71 -10.70 24.50
CA ILE A 565 -3.63 -11.40 23.20
C ILE A 565 -2.29 -12.14 23.09
N ALA A 566 -1.19 -11.50 23.49
CA ALA A 566 0.13 -12.10 23.53
C ALA A 566 0.15 -13.37 24.40
N GLN A 567 -0.37 -13.30 25.63
CA GLN A 567 -0.49 -14.44 26.52
C GLN A 567 -1.38 -15.56 25.96
N PHE A 568 -2.52 -15.20 25.37
CA PHE A 568 -3.42 -16.16 24.73
C PHE A 568 -2.72 -16.96 23.63
N TYR A 569 -1.87 -16.33 22.82
CA TYR A 569 -1.15 -17.03 21.76
C TYR A 569 0.03 -17.87 22.25
N ILE A 570 0.72 -17.46 23.31
CA ILE A 570 1.72 -18.32 23.97
C ILE A 570 1.05 -19.59 24.51
N GLN A 571 -0.07 -19.45 25.21
CA GLN A 571 -0.84 -20.59 25.73
C GLN A 571 -1.36 -21.47 24.59
N SER A 572 -1.87 -20.85 23.52
CA SER A 572 -2.41 -21.57 22.36
C SER A 572 -1.35 -22.35 21.57
N ALA A 573 -0.09 -21.89 21.58
CA ALA A 573 1.02 -22.60 20.94
C ALA A 573 1.29 -23.97 21.60
N ASN A 574 0.87 -24.15 22.85
CA ASN A 574 0.95 -25.39 23.61
C ASN A 574 2.37 -26.00 23.57
N ILE A 575 3.36 -25.16 23.88
CA ILE A 575 4.77 -25.57 23.97
C ILE A 575 4.93 -26.39 25.25
N PRO A 576 5.44 -27.64 25.18
CA PRO A 576 5.64 -28.50 26.34
C PRO A 576 6.49 -27.86 27.45
N ASP A 577 6.12 -28.10 28.71
CA ASP A 577 6.76 -27.49 29.88
C ASP A 577 8.26 -27.76 29.99
N ASN A 578 8.73 -28.91 29.52
CA ASN A 578 10.16 -29.23 29.49
C ASN A 578 10.93 -28.32 28.52
N ILE A 579 10.40 -28.09 27.31
CA ILE A 579 10.99 -27.20 26.31
C ILE A 579 10.90 -25.75 26.80
N ALA A 580 9.76 -25.34 27.35
CA ALA A 580 9.58 -24.01 27.94
C ALA A 580 10.54 -23.77 29.11
N SER A 581 10.76 -24.78 29.96
CA SER A 581 11.72 -24.73 31.09
C SER A 581 13.15 -24.58 30.62
N ASP A 582 13.57 -25.30 29.58
CA ASP A 582 14.92 -25.18 29.03
C ASP A 582 15.14 -23.84 28.32
N ILE A 583 14.13 -23.35 27.59
CA ILE A 583 14.13 -21.99 27.04
C ILE A 583 14.31 -20.98 28.18
N LYS A 584 13.50 -21.10 29.23
CA LYS A 584 13.54 -20.20 30.38
C LYS A 584 14.89 -20.22 31.09
N LYS A 585 15.48 -21.39 31.35
CA LYS A 585 16.81 -21.50 31.98
C LYS A 585 17.90 -20.79 31.19
N ALA A 586 17.87 -20.90 29.85
CA ALA A 586 18.87 -20.24 29.04
C ALA A 586 18.55 -18.75 28.84
N ILE A 587 17.28 -18.32 28.86
CA ILE A 587 16.93 -16.90 28.99
C ILE A 587 17.43 -16.35 30.34
N ASP A 588 17.21 -17.03 31.46
CA ASP A 588 17.69 -16.64 32.79
C ASP A 588 19.22 -16.51 32.83
N PHE A 589 19.92 -17.50 32.25
CA PHE A 589 21.38 -17.47 32.11
C PHE A 589 21.86 -16.28 31.28
N ASN A 590 21.20 -16.01 30.14
CA ASN A 590 21.51 -14.90 29.25
C ASN A 590 21.21 -13.55 29.92
N SER A 591 20.09 -13.43 30.64
CA SER A 591 19.73 -12.23 31.40
C SER A 591 20.79 -11.93 32.47
N ALA A 592 21.29 -12.95 33.18
CA ALA A 592 22.39 -12.78 34.13
C ALA A 592 23.72 -12.37 33.46
N LEU A 593 24.01 -12.88 32.26
CA LEU A 593 25.16 -12.44 31.46
C LEU A 593 24.99 -10.99 30.97
N ASN A 594 23.80 -10.61 30.49
CA ASN A 594 23.54 -9.27 29.98
C ASN A 594 23.71 -8.22 31.08
N VAL A 595 23.31 -8.51 32.33
CA VAL A 595 23.59 -7.61 33.48
C VAL A 595 25.09 -7.40 33.67
N LYS A 596 25.92 -8.44 33.47
CA LYS A 596 27.40 -8.30 33.53
C LYS A 596 27.93 -7.51 32.34
N ILE A 597 27.42 -7.75 31.14
CA ILE A 597 27.77 -7.01 29.92
C ILE A 597 27.42 -5.53 30.08
N ALA A 598 26.23 -5.20 30.58
CA ALA A 598 25.78 -3.84 30.82
C ALA A 598 26.69 -3.10 31.81
N ARG A 599 27.09 -3.76 32.91
CA ARG A 599 28.07 -3.20 33.86
C ARG A 599 29.44 -2.98 33.21
N ALA A 600 29.97 -3.97 32.51
CA ALA A 600 31.26 -3.87 31.84
C ALA A 600 31.26 -2.79 30.74
N THR A 601 30.15 -2.62 30.01
CA THR A 601 29.95 -1.58 28.99
C THR A 601 29.88 -0.20 29.63
N LYS A 602 29.13 -0.04 30.71
CA LYS A 602 29.05 1.23 31.44
C LYS A 602 30.40 1.65 32.00
N ASP A 603 31.15 0.71 32.59
CA ASP A 603 32.49 0.99 33.09
C ASP A 603 33.47 1.36 31.96
N PHE A 604 33.29 0.76 30.78
CA PHE A 604 34.07 1.08 29.58
C PHE A 604 33.74 2.48 29.04
N GLU A 605 32.46 2.86 29.02
CA GLU A 605 32.03 4.21 28.65
C GLU A 605 32.51 5.26 29.67
N ASP A 606 32.38 5.00 30.96
CA ASP A 606 32.83 5.91 32.01
C ASP A 606 34.37 6.04 32.06
N GLY A 607 35.10 4.99 31.70
CA GLY A 607 36.56 5.03 31.53
C GLY A 607 37.01 5.79 30.28
N THR A 608 36.22 5.82 29.21
CA THR A 608 36.54 6.53 27.96
C THR A 608 36.13 8.01 27.96
N LYS A 609 35.16 8.42 28.81
CA LYS A 609 34.76 9.82 28.98
C LYS A 609 35.90 10.77 29.38
N LYS A 610 36.94 10.28 30.06
CA LYS A 610 38.14 11.10 30.40
C LYS A 610 38.98 11.50 29.17
N ASP A 611 38.76 10.86 28.02
CA ASP A 611 39.51 11.07 26.77
C ASP A 611 38.70 11.77 25.66
N GLU A 612 37.46 12.21 25.93
CA GLU A 612 36.50 12.81 24.97
C GLU A 612 36.93 14.18 24.34
N GLY A 613 38.18 14.62 24.52
CA GLY A 613 38.74 15.84 23.92
C GLY A 613 39.99 15.64 23.05
N LYS A 614 40.47 14.41 22.84
CA LYS A 614 41.70 14.13 22.08
C LYS A 614 41.44 13.20 20.89
N GLU A 615 40.95 13.78 19.78
CA GLU A 615 40.66 13.09 18.51
C GLU A 615 41.81 12.21 17.94
N LYS A 616 43.04 12.38 18.41
CA LYS A 616 44.22 11.63 17.92
C LYS A 616 44.29 10.15 18.37
N LYS A 617 43.40 9.66 19.25
CA LYS A 617 43.47 8.27 19.79
C LYS A 617 42.33 7.33 19.38
N ALA A 618 41.21 7.83 18.86
CA ALA A 618 39.98 7.04 18.73
C ALA A 618 39.96 5.97 17.61
N GLY A 619 40.97 5.93 16.73
CA GLY A 619 40.96 5.06 15.53
C GLY A 619 41.92 3.87 15.55
N ASN A 620 42.79 3.74 16.56
CA ASN A 620 43.81 2.67 16.60
C ASN A 620 43.61 1.84 17.87
N ILE A 621 43.14 0.60 17.69
CA ILE A 621 42.97 -0.40 18.76
C ILE A 621 44.27 -0.51 19.58
N ASP A 622 45.45 -0.38 18.96
CA ASP A 622 46.76 -0.45 19.62
C ASP A 622 47.16 0.70 20.55
N ARG A 623 46.37 1.76 20.65
CA ARG A 623 46.67 2.91 21.53
C ARG A 623 45.65 3.12 22.65
N MET A 624 44.72 2.19 22.84
CA MET A 624 43.84 2.15 24.01
C MET A 624 44.60 1.68 25.25
N ASP A 625 44.22 2.17 26.43
CA ASP A 625 44.81 1.72 27.69
C ASP A 625 44.64 0.19 27.86
N PRO A 626 45.64 -0.54 28.41
CA PRO A 626 45.60 -2.00 28.54
C PRO A 626 44.36 -2.51 29.28
N GLU A 627 43.91 -1.75 30.28
CA GLU A 627 42.70 -2.03 31.08
C GLU A 627 41.42 -1.93 30.24
N MET A 628 41.35 -0.98 29.31
CA MET A 628 40.20 -0.80 28.41
C MET A 628 40.17 -1.86 27.31
N LYS A 629 41.35 -2.27 26.80
CA LYS A 629 41.46 -3.44 25.91
C LYS A 629 40.98 -4.72 26.60
N GLN A 630 41.34 -4.92 27.86
CA GLN A 630 40.87 -6.08 28.64
C GLN A 630 39.35 -6.05 28.82
N LYS A 631 38.76 -4.92 29.18
CA LYS A 631 37.30 -4.78 29.30
C LYS A 631 36.57 -5.02 27.97
N MET A 632 37.12 -4.53 26.85
CA MET A 632 36.55 -4.79 25.52
C MET A 632 36.60 -6.28 25.16
N GLN A 633 37.72 -6.96 25.44
CA GLN A 633 37.85 -8.42 25.25
C GLN A 633 36.93 -9.20 26.19
N GLU A 634 36.72 -8.72 27.41
CA GLU A 634 35.79 -9.31 28.37
C GLU A 634 34.34 -9.18 27.88
N ILE A 635 33.94 -8.02 27.38
CA ILE A 635 32.63 -7.81 26.75
C ILE A 635 32.43 -8.78 25.57
N GLN A 636 33.41 -8.90 24.67
CA GLN A 636 33.33 -9.83 23.54
C GLN A 636 33.23 -11.30 23.99
N LYS A 637 33.98 -11.70 25.03
CA LYS A 637 33.89 -13.05 25.60
C LYS A 637 32.53 -13.31 26.24
N LEU A 638 31.98 -12.33 26.96
CA LEU A 638 30.67 -12.45 27.60
C LEU A 638 29.54 -12.52 26.56
N GLN A 639 29.64 -11.74 25.48
CA GLN A 639 28.70 -11.81 24.35
C GLN A 639 28.78 -13.18 23.65
N ALA A 640 29.99 -13.70 23.41
CA ALA A 640 30.17 -15.03 22.82
C ALA A 640 29.67 -16.19 23.73
N ALA A 641 29.47 -15.95 25.03
CA ALA A 641 28.97 -16.93 25.99
C ALA A 641 27.42 -16.99 26.05
N ILE A 642 26.72 -16.12 25.31
CA ILE A 642 25.27 -16.12 25.24
C ILE A 642 24.78 -17.43 24.62
N LYS A 643 23.87 -18.11 25.31
CA LYS A 643 23.28 -19.36 24.83
C LYS A 643 22.25 -19.05 23.75
N MET A 644 22.48 -19.55 22.54
CA MET A 644 21.46 -19.54 21.49
C MET A 644 20.43 -20.64 21.76
N ILE A 645 19.16 -20.29 21.70
CA ILE A 645 18.06 -21.24 21.78
C ILE A 645 17.20 -21.03 20.54
N VAL A 646 17.12 -22.06 19.71
CA VAL A 646 16.27 -22.07 18.53
C VAL A 646 15.01 -22.85 18.85
N LEU A 647 13.85 -22.21 18.70
CA LEU A 647 12.57 -22.89 18.88
C LEU A 647 12.38 -23.92 17.76
N SER A 648 11.90 -25.12 18.11
CA SER A 648 11.62 -26.15 17.10
C SER A 648 10.61 -25.64 16.06
N PRO A 649 10.84 -25.88 14.76
CA PRO A 649 9.98 -25.38 13.68
C PRO A 649 8.49 -25.68 13.87
N GLN A 650 8.13 -26.80 14.51
CA GLN A 650 6.74 -27.19 14.80
C GLN A 650 5.95 -26.18 15.67
N TYR A 651 6.61 -25.23 16.32
CA TYR A 651 5.99 -24.16 17.12
C TYR A 651 6.07 -22.78 16.44
N ILE A 652 6.73 -22.69 15.28
CA ILE A 652 6.77 -21.50 14.45
C ILE A 652 5.63 -21.61 13.44
N PRO A 653 4.67 -20.67 13.41
CA PRO A 653 3.51 -20.75 12.54
C PRO A 653 3.87 -20.93 11.06
N ASN A 654 3.14 -21.80 10.37
CA ASN A 654 3.24 -22.05 8.92
C ASN A 654 4.56 -22.62 8.41
N THR A 655 5.47 -23.07 9.28
CA THR A 655 6.57 -23.95 8.86
C THR A 655 6.01 -25.30 8.40
N THR A 656 6.82 -26.05 7.67
CA THR A 656 6.47 -27.39 7.15
C THR A 656 5.99 -28.32 8.27
N GLU A 657 6.73 -28.37 9.39
CA GLU A 657 6.42 -29.18 10.57
C GLU A 657 5.17 -28.69 11.31
N HIS A 658 4.98 -27.36 11.37
CA HIS A 658 3.79 -26.76 11.98
C HIS A 658 2.52 -27.10 11.18
N LEU A 659 2.59 -26.97 9.85
CA LEU A 659 1.49 -27.32 8.95
C LEU A 659 1.15 -28.81 9.03
N TYR A 660 2.15 -29.68 9.11
CA TYR A 660 1.94 -31.11 9.32
C TYR A 660 1.14 -31.40 10.60
N LYS A 661 1.46 -30.69 11.69
CA LYS A 661 0.80 -30.85 13.00
C LYS A 661 -0.61 -30.27 13.05
N TYR A 662 -0.82 -29.06 12.52
CA TYR A 662 -2.05 -28.30 12.73
C TYR A 662 -2.96 -28.16 11.50
N ALA A 663 -2.45 -28.40 10.30
CA ALA A 663 -3.19 -28.26 9.04
C ALA A 663 -2.80 -29.35 8.02
N PRO A 664 -2.93 -30.66 8.34
CA PRO A 664 -2.43 -31.75 7.48
C PRO A 664 -3.05 -31.80 6.08
N ARG A 665 -4.31 -31.35 5.93
CA ARG A 665 -4.96 -31.23 4.60
C ARG A 665 -4.28 -30.19 3.71
N VAL A 666 -3.78 -29.12 4.30
CA VAL A 666 -3.06 -28.06 3.60
C VAL A 666 -1.65 -28.55 3.29
N TYR A 667 -0.98 -29.16 4.28
CA TYR A 667 0.35 -29.76 4.15
C TYR A 667 0.47 -30.68 2.92
N ASN A 668 -0.48 -31.60 2.73
CA ASN A 668 -0.47 -32.55 1.62
C ASN A 668 -0.65 -31.91 0.23
N ASN A 669 -1.07 -30.65 0.16
CA ASN A 669 -1.35 -29.92 -1.09
C ASN A 669 -0.53 -28.62 -1.21
N VAL A 670 0.51 -28.42 -0.39
CA VAL A 670 1.23 -27.12 -0.33
C VAL A 670 1.80 -26.68 -1.68
N ASP A 671 2.25 -27.63 -2.50
CA ASP A 671 2.79 -27.32 -3.83
C ASP A 671 1.73 -26.99 -4.88
N ASP A 672 0.48 -27.39 -4.64
CA ASP A 672 -0.68 -27.09 -5.51
C ASP A 672 -1.44 -25.83 -5.05
N LEU A 673 -1.10 -25.26 -3.89
CA LEU A 673 -1.71 -24.03 -3.40
C LEU A 673 -1.26 -22.86 -4.28
N LYS A 674 -2.23 -22.15 -4.86
CA LYS A 674 -1.98 -20.88 -5.56
C LYS A 674 -1.22 -19.87 -4.71
N ASN A 675 -1.48 -19.85 -3.39
CA ASN A 675 -0.83 -18.96 -2.41
C ASN A 675 -0.31 -19.77 -1.22
N LYS A 676 1.01 -19.78 -1.01
CA LYS A 676 1.63 -20.50 0.10
C LYS A 676 1.38 -19.76 1.44
N PRO A 677 1.07 -20.48 2.53
CA PRO A 677 0.99 -19.88 3.86
C PRO A 677 2.27 -19.12 4.22
N PHE A 678 2.13 -17.94 4.81
CA PHE A 678 3.28 -17.12 5.16
C PHE A 678 3.87 -17.56 6.50
N THR A 679 5.19 -17.74 6.55
CA THR A 679 5.93 -18.07 7.78
C THR A 679 6.98 -17.00 8.05
N SER A 680 7.36 -16.85 9.31
CA SER A 680 8.40 -15.89 9.71
C SER A 680 9.79 -16.34 9.27
N ASN A 681 10.72 -15.39 9.17
CA ASN A 681 12.12 -15.65 8.89
C ASN A 681 13.01 -14.88 9.87
N VAL A 682 13.04 -15.36 11.11
CA VAL A 682 13.90 -14.83 12.17
C VAL A 682 15.17 -15.66 12.18
N SER A 683 16.24 -15.16 11.54
CA SER A 683 17.52 -15.87 11.47
C SER A 683 18.23 -15.93 12.82
N GLU A 684 19.22 -16.81 12.94
CA GLU A 684 20.04 -16.97 14.15
C GLU A 684 20.64 -15.64 14.63
N ASP A 685 21.10 -14.78 13.72
CA ASP A 685 21.60 -13.43 14.03
C ASP A 685 20.55 -12.57 14.77
N TYR A 686 19.28 -12.66 14.38
CA TYR A 686 18.21 -11.94 15.09
C TYR A 686 17.91 -12.61 16.42
N VAL A 687 17.93 -13.94 16.51
CA VAL A 687 17.75 -14.66 17.78
C VAL A 687 18.82 -14.23 18.79
N GLU A 688 20.08 -14.10 18.37
CA GLU A 688 21.16 -13.60 19.22
C GLU A 688 20.86 -12.19 19.73
N LYS A 689 20.47 -11.26 18.84
CA LYS A 689 20.07 -9.89 19.21
C LYS A 689 18.88 -9.87 20.16
N ILE A 690 17.88 -10.74 19.96
CA ILE A 690 16.71 -10.88 20.85
C ILE A 690 17.16 -11.30 22.25
N MET A 691 18.09 -12.25 22.35
CA MET A 691 18.59 -12.76 23.62
C MET A 691 19.45 -11.73 24.38
N GLN A 692 20.08 -10.80 23.67
CA GLN A 692 20.88 -9.71 24.25
C GLN A 692 20.04 -8.60 24.88
N ILE A 693 18.72 -8.55 24.62
CA ILE A 693 17.83 -7.56 25.23
C ILE A 693 17.58 -7.94 26.69
N ASP A 694 17.95 -7.08 27.64
CA ASP A 694 17.85 -7.30 29.09
C ASP A 694 16.69 -6.58 29.76
N ASP A 695 16.02 -5.70 29.04
CA ASP A 695 14.98 -4.81 29.54
C ASP A 695 13.57 -5.17 29.04
N ILE A 696 13.33 -6.45 28.73
CA ILE A 696 12.01 -7.00 28.37
C ILE A 696 11.73 -8.32 29.10
N GLU A 697 10.45 -8.63 29.33
CA GLU A 697 10.03 -9.92 29.90
C GLU A 697 10.26 -11.10 28.94
N ASP A 698 10.52 -12.28 29.49
CA ASP A 698 10.87 -13.50 28.74
C ASP A 698 9.82 -13.91 27.71
N HIS A 699 8.54 -13.65 28.01
CA HIS A 699 7.44 -14.03 27.15
C HIS A 699 7.44 -13.24 25.82
N TRP A 700 7.99 -12.01 25.81
CA TRP A 700 8.20 -11.22 24.59
C TRP A 700 9.31 -11.79 23.71
N LYS A 701 10.39 -12.28 24.33
CA LYS A 701 11.48 -12.97 23.61
C LYS A 701 10.95 -14.23 22.93
N LEU A 702 10.12 -15.00 23.65
CA LEU A 702 9.49 -16.21 23.11
C LEU A 702 8.60 -15.89 21.90
N LEU A 703 7.76 -14.86 21.99
CA LEU A 703 6.93 -14.42 20.87
C LEU A 703 7.76 -14.01 19.65
N LEU A 704 8.82 -13.22 19.87
CA LEU A 704 9.72 -12.83 18.79
C LEU A 704 10.38 -14.03 18.10
N MET A 705 10.77 -15.06 18.85
CA MET A 705 11.29 -16.31 18.28
C MET A 705 10.24 -17.09 17.48
N MET A 706 8.96 -17.01 17.85
CA MET A 706 7.85 -17.53 17.03
C MET A 706 7.58 -16.66 15.78
N GLY A 707 8.27 -15.53 15.64
CA GLY A 707 8.01 -14.53 14.61
C GLY A 707 6.79 -13.65 14.88
N ILE A 708 6.37 -13.56 16.15
CA ILE A 708 5.28 -12.69 16.60
C ILE A 708 5.90 -11.48 17.30
N GLY A 709 5.77 -10.32 16.69
CA GLY A 709 6.22 -9.07 17.26
C GLY A 709 5.09 -8.33 17.95
N VAL A 710 5.39 -7.57 19.00
CA VAL A 710 4.35 -6.86 19.75
C VAL A 710 4.74 -5.40 19.99
N PHE A 711 3.89 -4.48 19.53
CA PHE A 711 4.08 -3.06 19.75
C PHE A 711 3.27 -2.58 20.94
N THR A 712 3.98 -2.34 22.03
CA THR A 712 3.51 -1.55 23.17
C THR A 712 4.45 -0.35 23.35
N THR A 713 4.02 0.67 24.08
CA THR A 713 4.92 1.72 24.59
C THR A 713 5.86 1.09 25.62
N HIS A 714 6.87 0.37 25.13
CA HIS A 714 7.87 -0.26 25.96
C HIS A 714 8.91 0.77 26.40
N LYS A 715 9.50 0.57 27.58
CA LYS A 715 10.64 1.37 28.04
C LYS A 715 11.96 1.05 27.31
N SER A 716 11.96 0.01 26.46
CA SER A 716 13.15 -0.51 25.79
C SER A 716 13.26 0.05 24.39
N ASP A 717 14.21 0.95 24.19
CA ASP A 717 14.54 1.46 22.85
C ASP A 717 15.10 0.33 21.96
N ARG A 718 15.90 -0.58 22.54
CA ARG A 718 16.51 -1.72 21.82
C ARG A 718 15.47 -2.68 21.25
N TYR A 719 14.48 -3.07 22.05
CA TYR A 719 13.38 -3.91 21.58
C TYR A 719 12.60 -3.22 20.46
N THR A 720 12.29 -1.94 20.64
CA THR A 720 11.51 -1.16 19.68
C THR A 720 12.25 -1.02 18.34
N GLU A 721 13.57 -0.79 18.35
CA GLU A 721 14.39 -0.73 17.14
C GLU A 721 14.51 -2.09 16.45
N LEU A 722 14.75 -3.16 17.21
CA LEU A 722 14.82 -4.52 16.66
C LEU A 722 13.50 -4.93 16.01
N MET A 723 12.39 -4.67 16.69
CA MET A 723 11.03 -4.84 16.17
C MET A 723 10.83 -4.08 14.87
N LYS A 724 11.19 -2.79 14.82
CA LYS A 724 11.06 -1.98 13.59
C LYS A 724 11.87 -2.58 12.43
N SER A 725 13.11 -3.03 12.66
CA SER A 725 13.92 -3.70 11.63
C SER A 725 13.25 -4.99 11.13
N LEU A 726 12.79 -5.85 12.03
CA LEU A 726 12.11 -7.10 11.68
C LEU A 726 10.83 -6.87 10.85
N VAL A 727 10.08 -5.79 11.14
CA VAL A 727 8.88 -5.43 10.37
C VAL A 727 9.24 -4.85 9.00
N GLN A 728 10.24 -3.96 8.93
CA GLN A 728 10.71 -3.37 7.67
C GLN A 728 11.17 -4.45 6.69
N GLU A 729 11.84 -5.47 7.20
CA GLU A 729 12.36 -6.60 6.42
C GLU A 729 11.31 -7.69 6.18
N GLN A 730 10.05 -7.50 6.61
CA GLN A 730 8.95 -8.45 6.49
C GLN A 730 9.31 -9.85 7.07
N LYS A 731 10.06 -9.89 8.18
CA LYS A 731 10.52 -11.13 8.81
C LYS A 731 9.56 -11.72 9.84
N LEU A 732 8.56 -10.95 10.28
CA LEU A 732 7.58 -11.38 11.26
C LEU A 732 6.34 -11.96 10.61
N TYR A 733 5.79 -13.00 11.22
CA TYR A 733 4.52 -13.63 10.87
C TYR A 733 3.33 -12.75 11.27
N LEU A 734 3.32 -12.30 12.52
CA LEU A 734 2.22 -11.56 13.13
C LEU A 734 2.76 -10.38 13.93
N ILE A 735 2.04 -9.26 13.90
CA ILE A 735 2.28 -8.11 14.76
C ILE A 735 1.04 -7.85 15.58
N ILE A 736 1.17 -7.83 16.90
CA ILE A 736 0.09 -7.39 17.80
C ILE A 736 0.38 -5.94 18.19
N ALA A 737 -0.61 -5.06 18.08
CA ALA A 737 -0.42 -3.65 18.41
C ALA A 737 -1.72 -3.01 18.90
N SER A 738 -1.60 -1.87 19.59
CA SER A 738 -2.77 -1.04 19.89
C SER A 738 -3.34 -0.38 18.64
N SER A 739 -4.59 0.08 18.70
CA SER A 739 -5.22 0.79 17.59
C SER A 739 -4.45 2.04 17.16
N ASP A 740 -3.66 2.65 18.04
CA ASP A 740 -2.81 3.81 17.72
C ASP A 740 -1.61 3.46 16.85
N PHE A 741 -1.25 2.19 16.70
CA PHE A 741 -0.13 1.78 15.83
C PHE A 741 -0.34 2.15 14.36
N ILE A 742 -1.60 2.33 13.97
CA ILE A 742 -1.98 2.77 12.62
C ILE A 742 -1.56 4.23 12.40
N TYR A 743 -1.43 5.00 13.47
CA TYR A 743 -0.84 6.33 13.45
C TYR A 743 0.66 6.14 13.39
N GLY A 744 1.23 6.63 12.30
CA GLY A 744 2.66 6.67 12.17
C GLY A 744 3.38 5.34 12.04
N THR A 745 2.81 4.41 11.27
CA THR A 745 3.58 3.39 10.57
C THR A 745 3.16 3.26 9.10
N ASN A 746 4.14 3.13 8.20
CA ASN A 746 3.91 2.91 6.76
C ASN A 746 4.12 1.43 6.37
N TYR A 747 4.09 0.54 7.36
CA TYR A 747 4.21 -0.90 7.14
C TYR A 747 3.02 -1.42 6.37
N GLN A 748 3.28 -2.43 5.56
CA GLN A 748 2.29 -3.03 4.67
C GLN A 748 1.91 -4.39 5.23
N PHE A 749 0.61 -4.60 5.39
CA PHE A 749 0.06 -5.85 5.90
C PHE A 749 -0.76 -6.54 4.82
N CYS A 750 -0.68 -7.87 4.78
CA CYS A 750 -1.52 -8.68 3.90
C CYS A 750 -2.86 -8.99 4.57
N HIS A 751 -2.83 -9.26 5.87
CA HIS A 751 -4.05 -9.47 6.65
C HIS A 751 -4.10 -8.56 7.88
N GLY A 752 -5.32 -8.26 8.31
CA GLY A 752 -5.60 -7.51 9.54
C GLY A 752 -6.63 -8.21 10.41
N TYR A 753 -6.45 -8.15 11.72
CA TYR A 753 -7.46 -8.52 12.72
C TYR A 753 -7.85 -7.31 13.54
N ILE A 754 -9.15 -7.16 13.77
CA ILE A 754 -9.72 -6.18 14.70
C ILE A 754 -10.31 -6.94 15.88
N SER A 755 -9.70 -6.78 17.05
CA SER A 755 -10.12 -7.45 18.29
C SER A 755 -11.47 -6.95 18.80
N LYS A 756 -12.07 -7.73 19.71
CA LYS A 756 -13.40 -7.46 20.28
C LYS A 756 -13.42 -6.27 21.25
N ASP A 757 -12.29 -5.94 21.84
CA ASP A 757 -12.13 -4.82 22.77
C ASP A 757 -12.12 -3.45 22.05
N LEU A 758 -11.93 -3.44 20.73
CA LEU A 758 -11.95 -2.24 19.89
C LEU A 758 -13.36 -1.78 19.47
N GLY A 759 -14.43 -2.32 20.07
CA GLY A 759 -15.81 -1.98 19.69
C GLY A 759 -16.17 -0.48 19.80
N HIS A 760 -15.42 0.29 20.58
CA HIS A 760 -15.61 1.73 20.78
C HIS A 760 -14.82 2.61 19.80
N MET A 761 -14.04 2.01 18.89
CA MET A 761 -13.24 2.73 17.88
C MET A 761 -14.15 3.58 16.95
N SER A 762 -13.70 4.79 16.59
CA SER A 762 -14.41 5.64 15.61
C SER A 762 -14.47 4.97 14.23
N GLN A 763 -15.46 5.33 13.40
CA GLN A 763 -15.54 4.83 12.03
C GLN A 763 -14.28 5.20 11.23
N GLU A 764 -13.78 6.41 11.39
CA GLU A 764 -12.58 6.94 10.73
C GLU A 764 -11.33 6.18 11.16
N LYS A 765 -11.11 5.96 12.46
CA LYS A 765 -9.98 5.17 12.97
C LYS A 765 -10.03 3.72 12.47
N CYS A 766 -11.22 3.14 12.37
CA CYS A 766 -11.42 1.83 11.76
C CYS A 766 -10.99 1.84 10.28
N ILE A 767 -11.48 2.78 9.48
CA ILE A 767 -11.12 2.91 8.05
C ILE A 767 -9.61 3.12 7.85
N GLN A 768 -8.98 3.95 8.69
CA GLN A 768 -7.52 4.15 8.66
C GLN A 768 -6.76 2.85 8.96
N SER A 769 -7.22 2.10 9.97
CA SER A 769 -6.64 0.80 10.34
C SER A 769 -6.69 -0.18 9.18
N MET A 770 -7.86 -0.28 8.57
CA MET A 770 -8.13 -1.13 7.41
C MET A 770 -7.29 -0.71 6.19
N GLY A 771 -7.05 0.59 6.02
CA GLY A 771 -6.20 1.14 4.97
C GLY A 771 -4.70 0.80 5.11
N ARG A 772 -4.26 0.15 6.19
CA ARG A 772 -2.90 -0.40 6.32
C ARG A 772 -2.75 -1.78 5.67
N VAL A 773 -3.87 -2.45 5.38
CA VAL A 773 -3.92 -3.75 4.72
C VAL A 773 -4.02 -3.59 3.20
N GLY A 774 -3.37 -4.47 2.43
CA GLY A 774 -3.58 -4.57 0.98
C GLY A 774 -2.88 -3.52 0.13
N ARG A 775 -1.62 -3.17 0.46
CA ARG A 775 -0.80 -2.20 -0.30
C ARG A 775 0.16 -2.91 -1.28
N ASN A 776 0.39 -2.27 -2.42
CA ASN A 776 1.41 -2.57 -3.47
C ASN A 776 1.34 -3.90 -4.24
N LYS A 777 1.10 -5.05 -3.59
CA LYS A 777 1.27 -6.39 -4.21
C LYS A 777 -0.06 -7.05 -4.56
N LEU A 778 -0.65 -6.68 -5.68
CA LEU A 778 -1.98 -7.15 -6.09
C LEU A 778 -2.10 -8.67 -6.31
N GLN A 779 -0.97 -9.38 -6.50
CA GLN A 779 -0.94 -10.83 -6.51
C GLN A 779 -1.27 -11.47 -5.15
N HIS A 780 -1.06 -10.76 -4.04
CA HIS A 780 -1.27 -11.28 -2.69
C HIS A 780 -2.72 -11.26 -2.25
N ASP A 781 -3.11 -12.22 -1.43
CA ASP A 781 -4.44 -12.25 -0.87
C ASP A 781 -4.56 -11.38 0.37
N TYR A 782 -5.68 -10.67 0.45
CA TYR A 782 -5.93 -9.72 1.52
C TYR A 782 -7.21 -10.06 2.27
N SER A 783 -7.25 -9.74 3.56
CA SER A 783 -8.47 -9.87 4.36
C SER A 783 -8.40 -9.03 5.62
N ILE A 784 -9.53 -8.52 6.07
CA ILE A 784 -9.67 -7.91 7.39
C ILE A 784 -10.69 -8.71 8.17
N ARG A 785 -10.31 -9.18 9.36
CA ARG A 785 -11.10 -10.14 10.14
C ARG A 785 -11.52 -9.51 11.44
N PHE A 786 -12.82 -9.43 11.66
CA PHE A 786 -13.40 -8.85 12.84
C PHE A 786 -13.70 -9.92 13.88
N ARG A 787 -13.39 -9.62 15.12
CA ARG A 787 -13.75 -10.44 16.27
C ARG A 787 -15.13 -10.08 16.84
N GLU A 788 -15.71 -8.97 16.40
CA GLU A 788 -17.08 -8.53 16.70
C GLU A 788 -17.71 -7.83 15.48
N ASN A 789 -19.01 -8.06 15.25
CA ASN A 789 -19.67 -7.65 13.99
C ASN A 789 -20.15 -6.19 14.01
N ASP A 790 -20.33 -5.59 15.18
CA ASP A 790 -20.89 -4.23 15.33
C ASP A 790 -20.06 -3.17 14.59
N LEU A 791 -18.73 -3.32 14.59
CA LEU A 791 -17.83 -2.42 13.83
C LEU A 791 -18.06 -2.51 12.33
N ILE A 792 -18.43 -3.69 11.80
CA ILE A 792 -18.74 -3.85 10.37
C ILE A 792 -20.01 -3.08 10.04
N LEU A 793 -21.05 -3.19 10.87
CA LEU A 793 -22.28 -2.42 10.68
C LEU A 793 -22.01 -0.92 10.78
N LYS A 794 -21.21 -0.50 11.75
CA LYS A 794 -20.77 0.90 11.93
C LYS A 794 -20.08 1.45 10.68
N LEU A 795 -19.20 0.66 10.03
CA LEU A 795 -18.49 1.07 8.81
C LEU A 795 -19.42 1.44 7.65
N PHE A 796 -20.57 0.78 7.53
CA PHE A 796 -21.50 0.95 6.42
C PHE A 796 -22.69 1.87 6.74
N THR A 797 -22.75 2.40 7.95
CA THR A 797 -23.82 3.28 8.42
C THR A 797 -23.29 4.68 8.71
N LYS A 798 -24.18 5.67 8.69
CA LYS A 798 -23.81 7.05 9.00
C LYS A 798 -23.61 7.20 10.50
N GLU A 799 -22.41 7.61 10.91
CA GLU A 799 -22.13 8.06 12.28
C GLU A 799 -22.44 9.56 12.39
N GLU A 800 -23.31 9.94 13.32
CA GLU A 800 -23.68 11.35 13.56
C GLU A 800 -22.65 12.07 14.46
N ASN A 801 -22.03 11.35 15.39
CA ASN A 801 -21.04 11.91 16.31
C ASN A 801 -19.63 11.54 15.87
N LYS A 802 -18.99 12.42 15.10
CA LYS A 802 -17.65 12.22 14.56
C LYS A 802 -16.64 13.14 15.27
N PRO A 803 -15.82 12.62 16.21
CA PRO A 803 -14.90 13.45 16.97
C PRO A 803 -13.89 14.17 16.08
N GLU A 804 -13.43 13.54 14.99
CA GLU A 804 -12.49 14.11 14.03
C GLU A 804 -13.08 15.34 13.33
N VAL A 805 -14.36 15.29 12.95
CA VAL A 805 -15.09 16.43 12.34
C VAL A 805 -15.24 17.58 13.33
N ILE A 806 -15.66 17.25 14.55
CA ILE A 806 -15.86 18.23 15.62
C ILE A 806 -14.54 18.94 15.93
N ASN A 807 -13.47 18.18 16.13
CA ASN A 807 -12.17 18.71 16.47
C ASN A 807 -11.52 19.47 15.30
N MET A 808 -11.74 19.08 14.04
CA MET A 808 -11.25 19.89 12.92
C MET A 808 -11.92 21.27 12.89
N ASN A 809 -13.25 21.33 13.00
CA ASN A 809 -13.96 22.62 13.03
C ASN A 809 -13.61 23.48 14.25
N LEU A 810 -13.28 22.84 15.37
CA LEU A 810 -12.88 23.53 16.60
C LEU A 810 -11.45 24.07 16.53
N LEU A 811 -10.48 23.23 16.13
CA LEU A 811 -9.06 23.51 16.25
C LEU A 811 -8.49 24.24 15.03
N PHE A 812 -9.10 24.06 13.85
CA PHE A 812 -8.71 24.76 12.63
C PHE A 812 -9.57 26.01 12.46
N ASN A 813 -9.68 26.79 13.55
CA ASN A 813 -10.48 28.01 13.63
C ASN A 813 -9.86 28.93 14.69
N GLU A 814 -9.72 30.22 14.37
CA GLU A 814 -9.14 31.21 15.28
C GLU A 814 -10.12 31.66 16.38
N ASN A 815 -11.44 31.47 16.19
CA ASN A 815 -12.48 32.07 17.03
C ASN A 815 -12.97 31.19 18.20
N THR A 816 -12.33 30.05 18.47
CA THR A 816 -12.91 28.99 19.31
C THR A 816 -12.43 28.88 20.76
N PHE A 817 -11.71 29.88 21.30
CA PHE A 817 -11.47 30.02 22.75
C PHE A 817 -11.43 31.46 23.23
#